data_AF-A0AA88LSP8-F1
#
_entry.id   AF-A0AA88LSP8-F1
#
_cell.length_a   1.000
_cell.length_b   1.000
_cell.length_c   1.000
_cell.angle_alpha   90.00
_cell.angle_beta   90.00
_cell.angle_gamma   90.00
#
_symmetry.space_group_name_H-M   'P 1'
#
loop_
_entity.id
_entity.type
_entity.pdbx_description
1 polymer ?
#
loop_
_entity_poly.entity_id
_entity_poly.type
_entity_poly.pdbx_seq_one_letter_code
_entity_poly.pdbx_strand_id
1 'polypeptide(L)'
;MKTYYQLCILVALVFRVRSNPVPQNNDLNDEEFAKNYLKRLYNMKEENKPSFGRKASEMSLKLSQMQQFFGLKVTGILDDETIDMMKKPRCGVPDVAAYKSSALPNKWSTNSLTYRIEKYTPDMSVAEVDESINRALQVWARVTPLRFTRIYSGVADIMISFTVGDHGDGSPFDGPDGLLAHAFGPAVGLGGDTHFDDDETFTFKSPDGYILFLVAAHEFGHALGLDHSKDPGALMNARYSYRDVDKFLLPGDDVSKIQALYGPNPEEPDVPTPPTTPNACDPNLVMDAVTNLRGETYFFKNNIFWRHHPQIPQIEQFLIKSFWPDLPDNIDAAFEDPSDDLVYIFKGQKVWVLSGYDVVKRMNLVSFGLPAKVKKINAAFYDEHTGKMLFFVDKSYYSLRVQTNTEKILEEDTTMKMFYTSCFLIALVITVRSGPIPGQAERDDAFAEAYLKKFYNLTTNNNKGRFNEMGLKLAEMQKFFGLTVTGTLDSKTLEMMKKPRCGVVDVGAYTTFGEDLKWQTNQLTYRIENYTPDMSVAEVDETIERALQVWARVTPLRFTRINSGVADIMISFGGGSHGDAYPFDGPSGTLAHAFAPSSGIGGDAHFDEDESFTFSSTNGFILFLVAAHEFGHSLGLSHSSDPGALMYPTYSYRDPKTFVLPADDVKGIQSLYGPNPDKPVDPSKPSPPPVTPSACDRTLVLDAVATLRGEKLFFKGSFFWRLIGTNDVQQQLIKSFWPEAPDNIDAAYENTAQDRLYLIKDQSVWAFSAYDLVSGFPKSLNSLGLPAKVKKISAAVFNKNTGKTLYFVDNNFYSYDENKKKMDTGYPKPVEQGFPGVTGKITAAFQNKGFTYLFSGTHIFEYSTSTKKVLRTLDNTYFFKC
;
A
#
# COMPACT_ATOMS: atom_id res chain seq x y z
N MET A 1 39.90 -53.89 29.81
CA MET A 1 41.15 -53.87 29.00
C MET A 1 40.88 -52.97 27.81
N LYS A 2 41.24 -51.68 27.91
CA LYS A 2 42.37 -51.02 27.20
C LYS A 2 42.22 -51.10 25.67
N THR A 3 41.75 -50.00 25.04
CA THR A 3 42.50 -49.06 24.16
C THR A 3 42.47 -49.51 22.68
N TYR A 4 42.26 -48.72 21.61
CA TYR A 4 42.51 -47.31 21.25
C TYR A 4 41.57 -46.93 20.07
N TYR A 5 41.06 -45.69 20.00
CA TYR A 5 41.06 -44.76 18.84
C TYR A 5 40.00 -43.66 19.02
N GLN A 6 40.46 -42.42 19.24
CA GLN A 6 40.04 -41.18 18.54
C GLN A 6 40.55 -39.95 19.31
N LEU A 7 41.40 -39.14 18.67
CA LEU A 7 41.57 -37.73 19.00
C LEU A 7 42.16 -36.97 17.80
N CYS A 8 41.45 -35.94 17.34
CA CYS A 8 41.99 -34.79 16.60
C CYS A 8 41.30 -33.50 17.11
N ILE A 9 42.08 -32.75 17.89
CA ILE A 9 42.23 -31.29 18.08
C ILE A 9 41.27 -30.35 17.32
N LEU A 10 40.61 -29.42 18.05
CA LEU A 10 40.70 -27.96 17.83
C LEU A 10 40.08 -27.11 18.98
N VAL A 11 41.01 -26.50 19.73
CA VAL A 11 41.06 -25.18 20.41
C VAL A 11 39.78 -24.45 20.82
N ALA A 12 39.74 -24.13 22.12
CA ALA A 12 38.88 -23.16 22.77
C ALA A 12 39.49 -21.74 22.75
N LEU A 13 38.66 -20.70 22.65
CA LEU A 13 38.92 -19.37 23.23
C LEU A 13 37.60 -18.67 23.62
N VAL A 14 37.42 -18.58 24.93
CA VAL A 14 36.60 -17.69 25.77
C VAL A 14 35.80 -16.59 25.07
N PHE A 15 34.46 -16.66 25.16
CA PHE A 15 33.61 -15.47 25.27
C PHE A 15 32.91 -15.44 26.63
N ARG A 16 33.20 -14.38 27.39
CA ARG A 16 32.52 -14.01 28.63
C ARG A 16 31.06 -13.66 28.33
N VAL A 17 30.18 -14.17 29.18
CA VAL A 17 28.80 -13.69 29.34
C VAL A 17 28.85 -12.20 29.70
N ARG A 18 28.30 -11.34 28.82
CA ARG A 18 27.73 -10.05 29.22
C ARG A 18 26.22 -10.20 29.22
N SER A 19 25.63 -9.95 30.38
CA SER A 19 24.22 -9.66 30.58
C SER A 19 23.78 -8.52 29.65
N ASN A 20 22.82 -8.78 28.78
CA ASN A 20 22.14 -7.72 28.03
C ASN A 20 21.36 -6.84 29.01
N PRO A 21 21.51 -5.51 28.95
CA PRO A 21 20.60 -4.60 29.63
C PRO A 21 19.24 -4.59 28.92
N VAL A 22 18.22 -4.23 29.69
CA VAL A 22 16.86 -3.86 29.27
C VAL A 22 16.89 -2.96 28.03
N PRO A 23 15.98 -3.11 27.04
CA PRO A 23 15.98 -2.26 25.86
C PRO A 23 15.71 -0.80 26.27
N GLN A 24 16.63 0.09 25.92
CA GLN A 24 16.39 1.54 25.90
C GLN A 24 15.81 1.94 24.54
N ASN A 25 14.99 3.00 24.54
CA ASN A 25 14.34 3.65 23.39
C ASN A 25 15.17 3.65 22.09
N ASN A 26 14.66 3.01 21.03
CA ASN A 26 15.21 3.09 19.66
C ASN A 26 14.73 4.32 18.87
N ASP A 27 13.63 4.97 19.28
CA ASP A 27 12.99 6.06 18.51
C ASP A 27 13.89 7.29 18.30
N LEU A 28 14.81 7.57 19.24
CA LEU A 28 15.76 8.69 19.13
C LEU A 28 16.88 8.41 18.10
N ASN A 29 17.21 7.13 17.86
CA ASN A 29 18.27 6.73 16.94
C ASN A 29 17.81 6.77 15.48
N ASP A 30 16.56 6.38 15.21
CA ASP A 30 16.00 6.37 13.85
C ASP A 30 15.72 7.79 13.33
N GLU A 31 15.25 8.70 14.18
CA GLU A 31 15.08 10.10 13.80
C GLU A 31 16.43 10.78 13.49
N GLU A 32 17.47 10.48 14.27
CA GLU A 32 18.83 10.99 14.03
C GLU A 32 19.43 10.40 12.75
N PHE A 33 19.30 9.09 12.55
CA PHE A 33 19.68 8.42 11.31
C PHE A 33 18.98 9.05 10.09
N ALA A 34 17.66 9.22 10.15
CA ALA A 34 16.89 9.84 9.06
C ALA A 34 17.30 11.29 8.81
N LYS A 35 17.59 12.07 9.86
CA LYS A 35 18.12 13.44 9.70
C LYS A 35 19.47 13.41 8.98
N ASN A 36 20.37 12.50 9.35
CA ASN A 36 21.67 12.36 8.69
C ASN A 36 21.52 11.91 7.23
N TYR A 37 20.64 10.94 6.98
CA TYR A 37 20.27 10.48 5.65
C TYR A 37 19.75 11.62 4.77
N LEU A 38 18.78 12.39 5.25
CA LEU A 38 18.16 13.48 4.49
C LEU A 38 19.10 14.68 4.31
N LYS A 39 19.96 14.97 5.29
CA LYS A 39 21.03 15.97 5.13
C LYS A 39 21.94 15.59 3.98
N ARG A 40 22.38 14.34 3.96
CA ARG A 40 23.35 13.83 2.98
C ARG A 40 22.75 13.67 1.58
N LEU A 41 21.59 13.03 1.47
CA LEU A 41 21.05 12.58 0.19
C LEU A 41 19.95 13.51 -0.36
N TYR A 42 19.37 14.36 0.51
CA TYR A 42 18.26 15.25 0.17
C TYR A 42 18.54 16.73 0.40
N ASN A 43 19.78 17.09 0.75
CA ASN A 43 20.21 18.45 1.07
C ASN A 43 19.32 19.12 2.13
N MET A 44 18.90 18.35 3.15
CA MET A 44 18.13 18.90 4.28
C MET A 44 18.99 19.92 5.04
N LYS A 45 18.49 21.15 5.22
CA LYS A 45 19.18 22.20 5.99
C LYS A 45 18.83 22.11 7.49
N GLU A 46 19.77 22.43 8.36
CA GLU A 46 19.48 22.54 9.80
C GLU A 46 18.68 23.81 10.12
N GLU A 47 17.55 23.64 10.82
CA GLU A 47 16.73 24.75 11.31
C GLU A 47 17.34 25.32 12.60
N ASN A 48 17.99 26.49 12.53
CA ASN A 48 18.66 27.11 13.68
C ASN A 48 17.73 27.90 14.65
N LYS A 49 16.41 27.88 14.48
CA LYS A 49 15.42 28.48 15.41
C LYS A 49 14.04 27.81 15.26
N PRO A 50 13.24 27.70 16.33
CA PRO A 50 11.86 27.23 16.21
C PRO A 50 11.06 28.23 15.36
N SER A 51 10.64 27.80 14.17
CA SER A 51 9.77 28.58 13.29
C SER A 51 8.37 28.69 13.91
N PHE A 52 8.06 29.86 14.49
CA PHE A 52 6.69 30.22 14.82
C PHE A 52 5.95 30.56 13.50
N GLY A 53 5.34 29.55 12.89
CA GLY A 53 4.56 29.64 11.66
C GLY A 53 4.45 28.30 10.94
N ARG A 54 3.21 27.91 10.60
CA ARG A 54 2.82 26.64 9.94
C ARG A 54 3.42 26.49 8.52
N LYS A 55 4.71 26.16 8.43
CA LYS A 55 5.31 25.49 7.26
C LYS A 55 5.57 24.04 7.62
N ALA A 56 5.44 23.13 6.65
CA ALA A 56 5.95 21.77 6.81
C ALA A 56 7.44 21.86 7.20
N SER A 57 7.87 21.09 8.21
CA SER A 57 9.27 21.10 8.63
C SER A 57 10.16 20.71 7.44
N GLU A 58 11.38 21.23 7.39
CA GLU A 58 12.33 20.87 6.32
C GLU A 58 12.49 19.35 6.24
N MET A 59 12.49 18.65 7.39
CA MET A 59 12.52 17.19 7.46
C MET A 59 11.31 16.53 6.77
N SER A 60 10.10 17.02 7.03
CA SER A 60 8.89 16.47 6.40
C SER A 60 8.90 16.66 4.88
N LEU A 61 9.38 17.81 4.41
CA LEU A 61 9.54 18.08 2.98
C LEU A 61 10.55 17.13 2.33
N LYS A 62 11.69 16.88 2.98
CA LYS A 62 12.73 15.98 2.46
C LYS A 62 12.31 14.51 2.53
N LEU A 63 11.57 14.11 3.57
CA LEU A 63 10.92 12.80 3.63
C LEU A 63 9.96 12.60 2.47
N SER A 64 9.12 13.59 2.17
CA SER A 64 8.21 13.51 1.04
C SER A 64 8.95 13.38 -0.29
N GLN A 65 10.04 14.11 -0.48
CA GLN A 65 10.87 13.99 -1.67
C GLN A 65 11.48 12.58 -1.80
N MET A 66 11.94 12.01 -0.69
CA MET A 66 12.55 10.68 -0.64
C MET A 66 11.55 9.57 -0.95
N GLN A 67 10.40 9.61 -0.30
CA GLN A 67 9.32 8.66 -0.55
C GLN A 67 8.88 8.72 -2.01
N GLN A 68 8.75 9.92 -2.58
CA GLN A 68 8.35 10.10 -3.97
C GLN A 68 9.38 9.53 -4.94
N PHE A 69 10.66 9.69 -4.62
CA PHE A 69 11.75 9.18 -5.43
C PHE A 69 11.74 7.64 -5.49
N PHE A 70 11.49 6.97 -4.36
CA PHE A 70 11.47 5.50 -4.29
C PHE A 70 10.12 4.87 -4.61
N GLY A 71 9.10 5.67 -4.95
CA GLY A 71 7.74 5.17 -5.18
C GLY A 71 7.06 4.62 -3.92
N LEU A 72 7.52 5.04 -2.74
CA LEU A 72 6.86 4.77 -1.47
C LEU A 72 5.59 5.62 -1.34
N LYS A 73 4.75 5.29 -0.35
CA LYS A 73 3.67 6.20 0.06
C LYS A 73 4.30 7.52 0.55
N VAL A 74 3.99 8.62 -0.12
CA VAL A 74 4.57 9.94 0.22
C VAL A 74 3.81 10.59 1.38
N THR A 75 4.18 10.22 2.61
CA THR A 75 3.56 10.70 3.86
C THR A 75 4.21 11.99 4.39
N GLY A 76 5.49 12.22 4.08
CA GLY A 76 6.32 13.25 4.72
C GLY A 76 6.62 12.97 6.19
N ILE A 77 6.42 11.73 6.64
CA ILE A 77 6.63 11.25 7.99
C ILE A 77 7.69 10.15 7.94
N LEU A 78 8.54 10.07 8.97
CA LEU A 78 9.47 8.96 9.13
C LEU A 78 8.70 7.75 9.67
N ASP A 79 8.00 7.07 8.78
CA ASP A 79 7.32 5.80 9.07
C ASP A 79 8.23 4.59 8.82
N ASP A 80 7.79 3.42 9.27
CA ASP A 80 8.59 2.18 9.22
C ASP A 80 8.98 1.80 7.78
N GLU A 81 8.10 2.05 6.81
CA GLU A 81 8.37 1.84 5.37
C GLU A 81 9.49 2.78 4.88
N THR A 82 9.45 4.05 5.32
CA THR A 82 10.44 5.06 4.97
C THR A 82 11.79 4.77 5.61
N ILE A 83 11.84 4.43 6.90
CA ILE A 83 13.10 4.10 7.58
C ILE A 83 13.68 2.78 7.05
N ASP A 84 12.86 1.76 6.76
CA ASP A 84 13.32 0.51 6.13
C ASP A 84 13.89 0.78 4.75
N MET A 85 13.26 1.66 3.96
CA MET A 85 13.81 2.10 2.68
C MET A 85 15.12 2.89 2.85
N MET A 86 15.22 3.75 3.87
CA MET A 86 16.46 4.48 4.17
C MET A 86 17.60 3.56 4.58
N LYS A 87 17.30 2.47 5.29
CA LYS A 87 18.28 1.46 5.75
C LYS A 87 18.67 0.44 4.68
N LYS A 88 18.06 0.49 3.49
CA LYS A 88 18.39 -0.43 2.40
C LYS A 88 19.69 0.00 1.71
N PRO A 89 20.59 -0.95 1.38
CA PRO A 89 21.82 -0.66 0.66
C PRO A 89 21.58 0.12 -0.64
N ARG A 90 22.37 1.18 -0.86
CA ARG A 90 22.15 2.14 -1.95
C ARG A 90 23.41 2.91 -2.35
N CYS A 91 23.32 3.68 -3.44
CA CYS A 91 24.33 4.65 -3.82
C CYS A 91 24.35 5.84 -2.84
N GLY A 92 25.56 6.34 -2.54
CA GLY A 92 25.83 7.49 -1.67
C GLY A 92 25.66 8.86 -2.34
N VAL A 93 25.32 8.91 -3.63
CA VAL A 93 25.04 10.15 -4.36
C VAL A 93 23.65 10.71 -3.99
N PRO A 94 23.48 12.05 -3.84
CA PRO A 94 22.19 12.66 -3.54
C PRO A 94 21.10 12.44 -4.62
N ASP A 95 19.84 12.25 -4.19
CA ASP A 95 18.69 11.92 -5.08
C ASP A 95 17.99 13.14 -5.68
N VAL A 96 18.08 14.29 -5.02
CA VAL A 96 17.33 15.51 -5.36
C VAL A 96 18.22 16.73 -5.52
N ALA A 97 19.49 16.61 -5.15
CA ALA A 97 20.47 17.53 -5.66
C ALA A 97 20.60 17.20 -7.13
N ALA A 98 20.30 18.14 -8.00
CA ALA A 98 20.88 18.05 -9.30
C ALA A 98 22.41 17.95 -9.11
N TYR A 99 23.09 17.07 -9.84
CA TYR A 99 24.56 17.01 -9.90
C TYR A 99 25.13 18.28 -10.57
N LYS A 100 24.58 19.45 -10.22
CA LYS A 100 24.51 20.71 -10.93
C LYS A 100 24.73 21.81 -9.91
N SER A 101 25.99 22.13 -9.70
CA SER A 101 26.33 23.54 -9.63
C SER A 101 26.07 24.12 -11.02
N SER A 102 25.30 25.20 -11.14
CA SER A 102 25.08 25.93 -12.40
C SER A 102 26.37 26.49 -13.03
N ALA A 103 27.54 26.22 -12.44
CA ALA A 103 28.86 26.65 -12.89
C ALA A 103 29.75 25.51 -13.46
N LEU A 104 29.36 24.23 -13.42
CA LEU A 104 30.18 23.11 -13.91
C LEU A 104 29.55 22.40 -15.14
N PRO A 105 30.36 21.89 -16.09
CA PRO A 105 29.86 21.19 -17.26
C PRO A 105 29.22 19.85 -16.86
N ASN A 106 28.06 19.55 -17.46
CA ASN A 106 27.26 18.34 -17.21
C ASN A 106 27.78 17.08 -17.95
N LYS A 107 28.98 17.17 -18.54
CA LYS A 107 29.64 16.10 -19.29
C LYS A 107 31.12 16.39 -19.45
N TRP A 108 31.90 15.36 -19.76
CA TRP A 108 33.29 15.52 -20.16
C TRP A 108 33.40 16.26 -21.51
N SER A 109 34.41 17.11 -21.65
CA SER A 109 34.70 17.83 -22.91
C SER A 109 35.33 16.94 -23.98
N THR A 110 35.78 15.74 -23.59
CA THR A 110 36.41 14.74 -24.45
C THR A 110 35.64 13.42 -24.35
N ASN A 111 35.68 12.63 -25.42
CA ASN A 111 35.16 11.27 -25.42
C ASN A 111 36.24 10.22 -25.09
N SER A 112 37.50 10.61 -25.01
CA SER A 112 38.61 9.73 -24.63
C SER A 112 38.98 10.02 -23.18
N LEU A 113 38.52 9.16 -22.29
CA LEU A 113 38.73 9.27 -20.84
C LEU A 113 39.74 8.22 -20.39
N THR A 114 40.57 8.59 -19.43
CA THR A 114 41.49 7.70 -18.75
C THR A 114 40.93 7.28 -17.41
N TYR A 115 41.21 6.04 -16.98
CA TYR A 115 40.87 5.59 -15.64
C TYR A 115 42.04 4.89 -14.97
N ARG A 116 42.08 4.94 -13.64
CA ARG A 116 43.09 4.26 -12.83
C ARG A 116 42.49 3.75 -11.54
N ILE A 117 42.79 2.49 -11.21
CA ILE A 117 42.48 1.92 -9.89
C ILE A 117 43.65 2.20 -8.96
N GLU A 118 43.41 2.98 -7.92
CA GLU A 118 44.40 3.39 -6.94
C GLU A 118 44.51 2.40 -5.78
N LYS A 119 43.37 1.95 -5.24
CA LYS A 119 43.29 0.92 -4.20
C LYS A 119 42.38 -0.20 -4.66
N TYR A 120 42.63 -1.42 -4.16
CA TYR A 120 41.88 -2.62 -4.47
C TYR A 120 41.25 -3.19 -3.20
N THR A 121 40.04 -3.74 -3.32
CA THR A 121 39.41 -4.52 -2.25
C THR A 121 40.17 -5.84 -2.00
N PRO A 122 40.27 -6.32 -0.75
CA PRO A 122 40.81 -7.63 -0.43
C PRO A 122 39.84 -8.79 -0.75
N ASP A 123 38.55 -8.52 -1.01
CA ASP A 123 37.52 -9.57 -1.19
C ASP A 123 37.63 -10.32 -2.52
N MET A 124 38.28 -9.70 -3.50
CA MET A 124 38.37 -10.18 -4.87
C MET A 124 39.82 -10.18 -5.34
N SER A 125 40.18 -11.07 -6.27
CA SER A 125 41.49 -10.99 -6.90
C SER A 125 41.61 -9.73 -7.75
N VAL A 126 42.83 -9.21 -7.90
CA VAL A 126 43.13 -8.05 -8.75
C VAL A 126 42.56 -8.24 -10.18
N ALA A 127 42.62 -9.45 -10.72
CA ALA A 127 42.07 -9.77 -12.03
C ALA A 127 40.54 -9.65 -12.08
N GLU A 128 39.83 -10.11 -11.05
CA GLU A 128 38.37 -10.02 -10.97
C GLU A 128 37.90 -8.57 -10.78
N VAL A 129 38.61 -7.78 -9.98
CA VAL A 129 38.35 -6.34 -9.83
C VAL A 129 38.56 -5.64 -11.17
N ASP A 130 39.72 -5.86 -11.80
CA ASP A 130 40.05 -5.28 -13.10
C ASP A 130 39.00 -5.63 -14.18
N GLU A 131 38.55 -6.88 -14.20
CA GLU A 131 37.51 -7.33 -15.13
C GLU A 131 36.16 -6.66 -14.85
N SER A 132 35.71 -6.62 -13.59
CA SER A 132 34.45 -5.97 -13.20
C SER A 132 34.43 -4.48 -13.58
N ILE A 133 35.50 -3.76 -13.24
CA ILE A 133 35.64 -2.33 -13.54
C ILE A 133 35.67 -2.08 -15.05
N ASN A 134 36.46 -2.86 -15.79
CA ASN A 134 36.51 -2.72 -17.24
C ASN A 134 35.13 -3.00 -17.86
N ARG A 135 34.46 -4.09 -17.47
CA ARG A 135 33.11 -4.43 -17.97
C ARG A 135 32.10 -3.32 -17.67
N ALA A 136 32.14 -2.74 -16.48
CA ALA A 136 31.25 -1.65 -16.07
C ALA A 136 31.43 -0.40 -16.95
N LEU A 137 32.67 -0.01 -17.28
CA LEU A 137 32.94 1.09 -18.22
C LEU A 137 32.49 0.76 -19.66
N GLN A 138 32.64 -0.50 -20.09
CA GLN A 138 32.23 -0.91 -21.43
C GLN A 138 30.71 -0.85 -21.65
N VAL A 139 29.91 -0.98 -20.60
CA VAL A 139 28.44 -0.81 -20.68
C VAL A 139 28.08 0.56 -21.29
N TRP A 140 28.78 1.61 -20.85
CA TRP A 140 28.56 2.98 -21.33
C TRP A 140 29.24 3.25 -22.69
N ALA A 141 30.46 2.74 -22.89
CA ALA A 141 31.20 2.88 -24.14
C ALA A 141 30.47 2.23 -25.34
N ARG A 142 29.73 1.15 -25.09
CA ARG A 142 28.97 0.45 -26.13
C ARG A 142 27.87 1.29 -26.77
N VAL A 143 27.24 2.17 -25.98
CA VAL A 143 26.08 2.96 -26.44
C VAL A 143 26.42 4.43 -26.73
N THR A 144 27.66 4.85 -26.50
CA THR A 144 28.14 6.22 -26.73
C THR A 144 29.48 6.25 -27.49
N PRO A 145 29.95 7.43 -27.95
CA PRO A 145 31.30 7.59 -28.46
C PRO A 145 32.41 7.49 -27.38
N LEU A 146 32.08 7.31 -26.10
CA LEU A 146 33.05 7.30 -25.01
C LEU A 146 34.02 6.11 -25.12
N ARG A 147 35.30 6.36 -24.87
CA ARG A 147 36.36 5.35 -24.88
C ARG A 147 37.22 5.52 -23.64
N PHE A 148 37.45 4.41 -22.95
CA PHE A 148 38.15 4.37 -21.67
C PHE A 148 39.53 3.73 -21.82
N THR A 149 40.57 4.42 -21.38
CA THR A 149 41.95 3.94 -21.42
C THR A 149 42.49 3.80 -20.01
N ARG A 150 42.92 2.60 -19.62
CA ARG A 150 43.55 2.40 -18.33
C ARG A 150 44.96 2.99 -18.32
N ILE A 151 45.28 3.76 -17.29
CA ILE A 151 46.66 4.17 -16.99
C ILE A 151 47.07 3.62 -15.61
N TYR A 152 48.37 3.35 -15.45
CA TYR A 152 48.90 2.69 -14.25
C TYR A 152 49.63 3.64 -13.29
N SER A 153 49.89 4.87 -13.73
CA SER A 153 50.61 5.90 -12.98
C SER A 153 50.17 7.28 -13.41
N GLY A 154 50.28 8.27 -12.52
CA GLY A 154 49.77 9.62 -12.77
C GLY A 154 48.29 9.77 -12.39
N VAL A 155 47.72 10.93 -12.68
CA VAL A 155 46.31 11.25 -12.42
C VAL A 155 45.50 10.93 -13.68
N ALA A 156 44.45 10.13 -13.53
CA ALA A 156 43.51 9.80 -14.60
C ALA A 156 42.29 10.74 -14.57
N ASP A 157 41.43 10.68 -15.58
CA ASP A 157 40.14 11.40 -15.58
C ASP A 157 39.13 10.78 -14.59
N ILE A 158 39.25 9.47 -14.31
CA ILE A 158 38.45 8.73 -13.34
C ILE A 158 39.41 7.95 -12.43
N MET A 159 39.58 8.40 -11.18
CA MET A 159 40.32 7.65 -10.16
C MET A 159 39.36 6.74 -9.40
N ILE A 160 39.74 5.47 -9.23
CA ILE A 160 38.92 4.45 -8.59
C ILE A 160 39.61 3.97 -7.32
N SER A 161 38.93 4.00 -6.19
CA SER A 161 39.51 3.54 -4.93
C SER A 161 38.49 2.80 -4.06
N PHE A 162 38.95 1.72 -3.43
CA PHE A 162 38.21 1.05 -2.35
C PHE A 162 38.73 1.61 -1.02
N THR A 163 37.84 2.14 -0.19
CA THR A 163 38.18 2.87 1.04
C THR A 163 37.10 2.66 2.09
N VAL A 164 37.42 2.93 3.36
CA VAL A 164 36.49 2.84 4.48
C VAL A 164 36.31 4.20 5.13
N GLY A 165 35.12 4.47 5.68
CA GLY A 165 34.82 5.66 6.46
C GLY A 165 35.23 6.99 5.79
N ASP A 166 35.79 7.92 6.58
CA ASP A 166 36.33 9.18 6.06
C ASP A 166 37.67 8.96 5.34
N HIS A 167 37.69 9.32 4.05
CA HIS A 167 38.83 9.15 3.14
C HIS A 167 39.23 10.46 2.44
N GLY A 168 38.80 11.61 2.97
CA GLY A 168 39.37 12.92 2.62
C GLY A 168 38.73 13.63 1.42
N ASP A 169 37.63 13.13 0.89
CA ASP A 169 36.87 13.74 -0.23
C ASP A 169 35.60 14.50 0.22
N GLY A 170 35.28 14.46 1.52
CA GLY A 170 34.10 15.08 2.11
C GLY A 170 32.83 14.21 2.10
N SER A 171 32.91 12.96 1.65
CA SER A 171 31.80 12.00 1.52
C SER A 171 32.11 10.68 2.25
N PRO A 172 32.21 10.66 3.59
CA PRO A 172 32.63 9.47 4.34
C PRO A 172 31.65 8.29 4.21
N PHE A 173 32.12 7.06 4.17
CA PHE A 173 31.25 5.87 4.21
C PHE A 173 30.69 5.58 5.61
N ASP A 174 29.57 4.85 5.68
CA ASP A 174 28.81 4.57 6.90
C ASP A 174 29.06 3.18 7.50
N GLY A 175 29.90 2.36 6.88
CA GLY A 175 30.17 0.98 7.28
C GLY A 175 29.20 0.01 6.61
N PRO A 176 29.06 -1.24 7.13
CA PRO A 176 28.38 -2.30 6.41
C PRO A 176 26.85 -2.08 6.28
N ASP A 177 26.29 -2.60 5.19
CA ASP A 177 24.89 -2.64 4.79
C ASP A 177 24.21 -1.28 4.52
N GLY A 178 24.99 -0.26 4.13
CA GLY A 178 24.56 1.13 3.96
C GLY A 178 24.84 1.72 2.57
N LEU A 179 25.85 2.59 2.49
CA LEU A 179 26.28 3.22 1.25
C LEU A 179 27.39 2.42 0.58
N LEU A 180 27.06 1.74 -0.51
CA LEU A 180 28.02 0.82 -1.14
C LEU A 180 29.14 1.54 -1.89
N ALA A 181 28.84 2.70 -2.46
CA ALA A 181 29.75 3.48 -3.27
C ALA A 181 29.21 4.89 -3.51
N HIS A 182 30.07 5.80 -3.97
CA HIS A 182 29.68 7.05 -4.58
C HIS A 182 30.67 7.45 -5.67
N ALA A 183 30.21 8.28 -6.60
CA ALA A 183 31.05 8.88 -7.62
C ALA A 183 30.84 10.39 -7.74
N PHE A 184 31.87 11.06 -8.24
CA PHE A 184 31.91 12.47 -8.55
C PHE A 184 31.63 12.71 -10.03
N GLY A 185 30.73 13.64 -10.33
CA GLY A 185 30.40 14.02 -11.70
C GLY A 185 31.55 14.67 -12.48
N PRO A 186 31.41 14.87 -13.79
CA PRO A 186 32.49 15.38 -14.65
C PRO A 186 33.01 16.76 -14.22
N ALA A 187 34.28 16.84 -13.83
CA ALA A 187 34.95 18.09 -13.46
C ALA A 187 36.48 17.91 -13.44
N VAL A 188 37.21 19.02 -13.34
CA VAL A 188 38.66 18.99 -13.08
C VAL A 188 38.91 18.72 -11.59
N GLY A 189 39.89 17.87 -11.27
CA GLY A 189 40.23 17.51 -9.89
C GLY A 189 39.53 16.21 -9.48
N LEU A 190 38.71 16.25 -8.42
CA LEU A 190 37.93 15.09 -7.96
C LEU A 190 36.81 14.66 -8.93
N GLY A 191 36.60 15.39 -10.03
CA GLY A 191 35.52 15.06 -10.97
C GLY A 191 35.83 13.75 -11.71
N GLY A 192 34.85 12.85 -11.77
CA GLY A 192 35.01 11.49 -12.30
C GLY A 192 35.36 10.44 -11.26
N ASP A 193 35.95 10.84 -10.12
CA ASP A 193 36.46 9.88 -9.15
C ASP A 193 35.33 9.05 -8.54
N THR A 194 35.60 7.77 -8.34
CA THR A 194 34.63 6.78 -7.87
C THR A 194 35.20 5.99 -6.70
N HIS A 195 34.48 6.01 -5.58
CA HIS A 195 34.89 5.34 -4.35
C HIS A 195 33.90 4.24 -4.00
N PHE A 196 34.43 3.11 -3.53
CA PHE A 196 33.67 1.94 -3.09
C PHE A 196 33.93 1.71 -1.61
N ASP A 197 32.90 1.39 -0.83
CA ASP A 197 33.02 1.14 0.60
C ASP A 197 33.61 -0.24 0.86
N ASP A 198 34.87 -0.30 1.28
CA ASP A 198 35.60 -1.56 1.52
C ASP A 198 35.20 -2.23 2.85
N ASP A 199 34.29 -1.64 3.63
CA ASP A 199 33.59 -2.30 4.73
C ASP A 199 32.47 -3.25 4.22
N GLU A 200 32.09 -3.14 2.94
CA GLU A 200 31.11 -4.01 2.27
C GLU A 200 31.78 -5.19 1.57
N THR A 201 31.10 -6.35 1.53
CA THR A 201 31.63 -7.53 0.83
C THR A 201 31.32 -7.51 -0.66
N PHE A 202 32.33 -7.23 -1.49
CA PHE A 202 32.18 -7.26 -2.94
C PHE A 202 32.43 -8.63 -3.54
N THR A 203 31.63 -9.00 -4.53
CA THR A 203 31.76 -10.29 -5.23
C THR A 203 31.82 -10.13 -6.74
N PHE A 204 32.41 -11.12 -7.40
CA PHE A 204 32.49 -11.14 -8.86
C PHE A 204 31.16 -11.56 -9.52
N LYS A 205 30.58 -12.68 -9.08
CA LYS A 205 29.32 -13.25 -9.59
C LYS A 205 28.47 -13.96 -8.52
N SER A 206 28.89 -13.92 -7.25
CA SER A 206 28.19 -14.64 -6.18
C SER A 206 27.01 -13.80 -5.67
N PRO A 207 25.85 -14.42 -5.37
CA PRO A 207 24.76 -13.72 -4.70
C PRO A 207 25.03 -13.47 -3.20
N ASP A 208 26.12 -14.00 -2.64
CA ASP A 208 26.45 -13.90 -1.20
C ASP A 208 27.04 -12.54 -0.77
N GLY A 209 27.07 -11.56 -1.68
CA GLY A 209 27.53 -10.18 -1.43
C GLY A 209 27.17 -9.26 -2.60
N TYR A 210 27.74 -8.05 -2.64
CA TYR A 210 27.40 -7.06 -3.68
C TYR A 210 28.21 -7.29 -4.95
N ILE A 211 27.52 -7.50 -6.07
CA ILE A 211 28.21 -7.74 -7.35
C ILE A 211 28.87 -6.44 -7.84
N LEU A 212 30.20 -6.38 -7.77
CA LEU A 212 30.99 -5.17 -8.06
C LEU A 212 30.69 -4.59 -9.44
N PHE A 213 30.47 -5.44 -10.44
CA PHE A 213 30.09 -4.99 -11.80
C PHE A 213 28.84 -4.10 -11.81
N LEU A 214 27.78 -4.45 -11.06
CA LEU A 214 26.53 -3.69 -11.05
C LEU A 214 26.67 -2.36 -10.29
N VAL A 215 27.39 -2.39 -9.17
CA VAL A 215 27.68 -1.19 -8.37
C VAL A 215 28.55 -0.23 -9.18
N ALA A 216 29.66 -0.71 -9.73
CA ALA A 216 30.57 0.11 -10.55
C ALA A 216 29.90 0.66 -11.81
N ALA A 217 29.06 -0.12 -12.49
CA ALA A 217 28.36 0.36 -13.69
C ALA A 217 27.41 1.52 -13.36
N HIS A 218 26.73 1.47 -12.22
CA HIS A 218 25.89 2.57 -11.72
C HIS A 218 26.74 3.81 -11.38
N GLU A 219 27.78 3.66 -10.57
CA GLU A 219 28.63 4.80 -10.17
C GLU A 219 29.30 5.49 -11.35
N PHE A 220 29.73 4.72 -12.36
CA PHE A 220 30.28 5.30 -13.58
C PHE A 220 29.25 6.10 -14.37
N GLY A 221 27.96 5.82 -14.23
CA GLY A 221 26.91 6.69 -14.76
C GLY A 221 26.97 8.11 -14.17
N HIS A 222 27.20 8.22 -12.86
CA HIS A 222 27.44 9.50 -12.20
C HIS A 222 28.76 10.14 -12.63
N ALA A 223 29.85 9.38 -12.70
CA ALA A 223 31.16 9.86 -13.20
C ALA A 223 31.10 10.41 -14.63
N LEU A 224 30.10 9.98 -15.41
CA LEU A 224 29.82 10.44 -16.76
C LEU A 224 28.76 11.56 -16.84
N GLY A 225 28.10 11.90 -15.73
CA GLY A 225 27.21 13.05 -15.62
C GLY A 225 25.70 12.74 -15.53
N LEU A 226 25.32 11.50 -15.22
CA LEU A 226 23.92 11.14 -15.00
C LEU A 226 23.44 11.41 -13.57
N ASP A 227 22.18 11.85 -13.44
CA ASP A 227 21.44 11.90 -12.18
C ASP A 227 20.72 10.54 -11.95
N HIS A 228 20.28 10.24 -10.73
CA HIS A 228 19.48 9.05 -10.47
C HIS A 228 18.15 9.03 -11.25
N SER A 229 17.70 7.83 -11.62
CA SER A 229 16.41 7.58 -12.29
C SER A 229 15.31 7.16 -11.32
N LYS A 230 14.10 7.65 -11.57
CA LYS A 230 12.87 7.20 -10.89
C LYS A 230 12.29 5.92 -11.52
N ASP A 231 12.80 5.48 -12.67
CA ASP A 231 12.37 4.23 -13.29
C ASP A 231 12.93 3.05 -12.47
N PRO A 232 12.08 2.18 -11.88
CA PRO A 232 12.55 1.02 -11.12
C PRO A 232 13.30 -0.01 -11.98
N GLY A 233 13.16 0.06 -13.31
CA GLY A 233 13.89 -0.78 -14.26
C GLY A 233 15.23 -0.22 -14.71
N ALA A 234 15.60 1.02 -14.36
CA ALA A 234 16.87 1.66 -14.75
C ALA A 234 18.07 1.14 -13.94
N LEU A 235 19.27 1.18 -14.53
CA LEU A 235 20.53 0.98 -13.83
C LEU A 235 20.79 2.14 -12.87
N MET A 236 20.49 3.39 -13.29
CA MET A 236 20.67 4.59 -12.47
C MET A 236 19.59 4.77 -11.39
N ASN A 237 18.75 3.77 -11.10
CA ASN A 237 17.94 3.80 -9.89
C ASN A 237 18.86 3.77 -8.66
N ALA A 238 18.62 4.62 -7.65
CA ALA A 238 19.53 4.78 -6.50
C ALA A 238 19.77 3.49 -5.70
N ARG A 239 18.95 2.46 -5.92
CA ARG A 239 19.12 1.13 -5.30
C ARG A 239 19.59 0.11 -6.32
N TYR A 240 20.64 -0.62 -5.95
CA TYR A 240 21.15 -1.70 -6.76
C TYR A 240 20.14 -2.84 -6.82
N SER A 241 19.77 -3.21 -8.04
CA SER A 241 18.88 -4.35 -8.30
C SER A 241 19.69 -5.50 -8.87
N TYR A 242 19.53 -6.70 -8.31
CA TYR A 242 20.20 -7.89 -8.83
C TYR A 242 19.75 -8.18 -10.28
N ARG A 243 20.73 -8.34 -11.17
CA ARG A 243 20.53 -8.65 -12.59
C ARG A 243 21.46 -9.78 -13.01
N ASP A 244 21.07 -10.53 -14.03
CA ASP A 244 21.96 -11.52 -14.65
C ASP A 244 23.12 -10.78 -15.35
N VAL A 245 24.29 -10.81 -14.72
CA VAL A 245 25.47 -10.05 -15.16
C VAL A 245 26.06 -10.54 -16.47
N ASP A 246 25.84 -11.80 -16.84
CA ASP A 246 26.36 -12.38 -18.08
C ASP A 246 25.52 -11.99 -19.31
N LYS A 247 24.29 -11.53 -19.07
CA LYS A 247 23.35 -11.07 -20.12
C LYS A 247 22.95 -9.60 -19.96
N PHE A 248 23.69 -8.85 -19.15
CA PHE A 248 23.33 -7.48 -18.82
C PHE A 248 23.32 -6.60 -20.07
N LEU A 249 22.22 -5.88 -20.26
CA LEU A 249 22.06 -4.81 -21.24
C LEU A 249 21.65 -3.55 -20.48
N LEU A 250 22.22 -2.40 -20.88
CA LEU A 250 21.88 -1.12 -20.29
C LEU A 250 20.41 -0.78 -20.61
N PRO A 251 19.57 -0.46 -19.61
CA PRO A 251 18.16 -0.13 -19.85
C PRO A 251 17.95 1.11 -20.71
N GLY A 252 16.81 1.15 -21.41
CA GLY A 252 16.51 2.22 -22.37
C GLY A 252 16.43 3.61 -21.76
N ASP A 253 15.99 3.72 -20.51
CA ASP A 253 16.00 4.99 -19.75
C ASP A 253 17.43 5.53 -19.61
N ASP A 254 18.37 4.69 -19.20
CA ASP A 254 19.78 5.05 -19.04
C ASP A 254 20.46 5.35 -20.39
N VAL A 255 20.19 4.53 -21.42
CA VAL A 255 20.69 4.75 -22.79
C VAL A 255 20.25 6.11 -23.33
N SER A 256 18.97 6.44 -23.19
CA SER A 256 18.42 7.70 -23.70
C SER A 256 19.08 8.90 -23.00
N LYS A 257 19.29 8.82 -21.69
CA LYS A 257 19.89 9.90 -20.90
C LYS A 257 21.38 10.08 -21.19
N ILE A 258 22.16 9.00 -21.31
CA ILE A 258 23.59 9.12 -21.61
C ILE A 258 23.85 9.57 -23.05
N GLN A 259 23.03 9.11 -24.01
CA GLN A 259 23.13 9.56 -25.39
C GLN A 259 22.71 11.02 -25.57
N ALA A 260 21.84 11.54 -24.70
CA ALA A 260 21.55 12.97 -24.69
C ALA A 260 22.78 13.83 -24.34
N LEU A 261 23.76 13.28 -23.59
CA LEU A 261 25.01 13.96 -23.24
C LEU A 261 26.10 13.79 -24.31
N TYR A 262 26.32 12.55 -24.77
CA TYR A 262 27.48 12.19 -25.60
C TYR A 262 27.15 11.80 -27.03
N GLY A 263 25.87 11.62 -27.37
CA GLY A 263 25.41 11.06 -28.64
C GLY A 263 25.46 9.53 -28.66
N PRO A 264 24.89 8.89 -29.70
CA PRO A 264 24.96 7.46 -29.91
C PRO A 264 26.36 7.01 -30.37
N ASN A 265 26.71 5.75 -30.12
CA ASN A 265 27.98 5.16 -30.58
C ASN A 265 28.05 5.12 -32.12
N PRO A 266 29.04 5.76 -32.76
CA PRO A 266 29.17 5.76 -34.22
C PRO A 266 29.78 4.47 -34.79
N GLU A 267 30.40 3.62 -33.95
CA GLU A 267 31.15 2.43 -34.37
C GLU A 267 30.31 1.14 -34.31
N GLU A 268 29.18 1.13 -33.61
CA GLU A 268 28.26 -0.01 -33.53
C GLU A 268 26.81 0.41 -33.83
N PRO A 269 26.38 0.42 -35.11
CA PRO A 269 25.01 0.77 -35.47
C PRO A 269 23.97 -0.30 -35.05
N ASP A 270 24.39 -1.53 -34.74
CA ASP A 270 23.54 -2.68 -34.38
C ASP A 270 23.61 -3.03 -32.87
N VAL A 271 23.44 -2.03 -31.99
CA VAL A 271 23.29 -2.31 -30.55
C VAL A 271 21.95 -3.04 -30.32
N PRO A 272 21.92 -4.17 -29.58
CA PRO A 272 20.68 -4.83 -29.19
C PRO A 272 19.72 -3.85 -28.53
N THR A 273 18.44 -3.91 -28.88
CA THR A 273 17.42 -3.02 -28.34
C THR A 273 17.48 -3.01 -26.81
N PRO A 274 17.69 -1.83 -26.19
CA PRO A 274 17.74 -1.71 -24.74
C PRO A 274 16.45 -2.24 -24.10
N PRO A 275 16.53 -2.97 -22.97
CA PRO A 275 15.33 -3.35 -22.25
C PRO A 275 14.63 -2.10 -21.71
N THR A 276 13.32 -1.99 -21.94
CA THR A 276 12.48 -0.90 -21.44
C THR A 276 11.52 -1.43 -20.39
N THR A 277 11.26 -0.61 -19.38
CA THR A 277 10.18 -0.88 -18.41
C THR A 277 8.84 -0.85 -19.17
N PRO A 278 8.08 -1.96 -19.18
CA PRO A 278 6.84 -2.01 -19.94
C PRO A 278 5.81 -0.98 -19.43
N ASN A 279 5.16 -0.28 -20.35
CA ASN A 279 4.05 0.61 -20.05
C ASN A 279 2.74 -0.21 -20.05
N ALA A 280 2.07 -0.29 -18.90
CA ALA A 280 0.80 -1.01 -18.75
C ALA A 280 -0.30 -0.57 -19.73
N CYS A 281 -0.25 0.70 -20.17
CA CYS A 281 -1.23 1.29 -21.08
C CYS A 281 -0.82 1.25 -22.55
N ASP A 282 0.30 0.60 -22.90
CA ASP A 282 0.67 0.40 -24.29
C ASP A 282 -0.34 -0.56 -24.97
N PRO A 283 -1.10 -0.10 -25.99
CA PRO A 283 -2.11 -0.92 -26.64
C PRO A 283 -1.52 -2.12 -27.40
N ASN A 284 -0.21 -2.15 -27.64
CA ASN A 284 0.48 -3.26 -28.28
C ASN A 284 1.17 -4.20 -27.27
N LEU A 285 0.99 -3.96 -25.96
CA LEU A 285 1.62 -4.77 -24.93
C LEU A 285 1.04 -6.20 -24.95
N VAL A 286 1.91 -7.16 -25.23
CA VAL A 286 1.60 -8.59 -25.10
C VAL A 286 2.08 -9.09 -23.75
N MET A 287 1.15 -9.50 -22.88
CA MET A 287 1.46 -10.06 -21.57
C MET A 287 2.14 -11.43 -21.69
N ASP A 288 3.06 -11.74 -20.78
CA ASP A 288 3.71 -13.05 -20.76
C ASP A 288 2.79 -14.09 -20.09
N ALA A 289 2.10 -13.68 -19.02
CA ALA A 289 1.04 -14.46 -18.39
C ALA A 289 -0.02 -13.53 -17.77
N VAL A 290 -1.28 -13.95 -17.78
CA VAL A 290 -2.37 -13.30 -17.05
C VAL A 290 -3.09 -14.37 -16.26
N THR A 291 -3.40 -14.07 -15.01
CA THR A 291 -4.06 -15.05 -14.16
C THR A 291 -4.84 -14.35 -13.04
N ASN A 292 -5.84 -15.02 -12.49
CA ASN A 292 -6.46 -14.57 -11.26
C ASN A 292 -5.77 -15.29 -10.12
N LEU A 293 -5.20 -14.52 -9.19
CA LEU A 293 -4.73 -15.01 -7.91
C LEU A 293 -5.55 -14.30 -6.85
N ARG A 294 -6.26 -15.07 -6.03
CA ARG A 294 -6.99 -14.58 -4.86
C ARG A 294 -8.10 -13.59 -5.19
N GLY A 295 -8.74 -13.79 -6.34
CA GLY A 295 -9.85 -12.92 -6.77
C GLY A 295 -9.37 -11.57 -7.29
N GLU A 296 -8.05 -11.41 -7.46
CA GLU A 296 -7.41 -10.27 -8.09
C GLU A 296 -6.73 -10.74 -9.37
N THR A 297 -6.63 -9.87 -10.36
CA THR A 297 -6.01 -10.19 -11.65
C THR A 297 -4.55 -9.76 -11.65
N TYR A 298 -3.66 -10.70 -11.95
CA TYR A 298 -2.23 -10.50 -12.06
C TYR A 298 -1.81 -10.56 -13.54
N PHE A 299 -1.04 -9.56 -13.97
CA PHE A 299 -0.49 -9.46 -15.31
C PHE A 299 1.03 -9.50 -15.21
N PHE A 300 1.68 -10.50 -15.80
CA PHE A 300 3.13 -10.66 -15.78
C PHE A 300 3.74 -10.19 -17.10
N LYS A 301 4.81 -9.40 -17.00
CA LYS A 301 5.61 -9.01 -18.16
C LYS A 301 7.08 -8.86 -17.79
N ASN A 302 7.95 -9.54 -18.52
CA ASN A 302 9.38 -9.52 -18.29
C ASN A 302 9.69 -9.84 -16.81
N ASN A 303 10.33 -8.93 -16.09
CA ASN A 303 10.66 -9.04 -14.67
C ASN A 303 9.66 -8.32 -13.74
N ILE A 304 8.56 -7.80 -14.28
CA ILE A 304 7.52 -7.08 -13.52
C ILE A 304 6.18 -7.83 -13.54
N PHE A 305 5.35 -7.51 -12.58
CA PHE A 305 3.93 -7.85 -12.63
C PHE A 305 3.08 -6.68 -12.17
N TRP A 306 1.85 -6.65 -12.67
CA TRP A 306 0.80 -5.78 -12.19
C TRP A 306 -0.26 -6.59 -11.47
N ARG A 307 -0.89 -5.99 -10.48
CA ARG A 307 -1.97 -6.57 -9.68
C ARG A 307 -3.17 -5.64 -9.72
N HIS A 308 -4.34 -6.17 -10.08
CA HIS A 308 -5.60 -5.44 -10.19
C HIS A 308 -6.66 -6.05 -9.28
N HIS A 309 -7.21 -5.24 -8.39
CA HIS A 309 -8.26 -5.65 -7.47
C HIS A 309 -9.65 -5.33 -8.06
N PRO A 310 -10.64 -6.23 -7.95
CA PRO A 310 -11.94 -6.05 -8.62
C PRO A 310 -12.74 -4.83 -8.10
N GLN A 311 -12.56 -4.47 -6.83
CA GLN A 311 -13.24 -3.31 -6.21
C GLN A 311 -12.31 -2.11 -5.96
N ILE A 312 -11.02 -2.23 -6.26
CA ILE A 312 -10.05 -1.14 -6.07
C ILE A 312 -9.40 -0.89 -7.43
N PRO A 313 -9.72 0.22 -8.10
CA PRO A 313 -9.32 0.45 -9.49
C PRO A 313 -7.83 0.79 -9.68
N GLN A 314 -7.02 0.81 -8.62
CA GLN A 314 -5.57 0.97 -8.76
C GLN A 314 -4.92 -0.36 -9.11
N ILE A 315 -4.20 -0.34 -10.22
CA ILE A 315 -3.27 -1.40 -10.58
C ILE A 315 -1.94 -1.10 -9.91
N GLU A 316 -1.48 -2.00 -9.04
CA GLU A 316 -0.17 -1.91 -8.39
C GLU A 316 0.89 -2.58 -9.28
N GLN A 317 2.09 -1.99 -9.41
CA GLN A 317 3.19 -2.53 -10.23
C GLN A 317 4.37 -2.89 -9.34
N PHE A 318 4.91 -4.09 -9.53
CA PHE A 318 6.00 -4.61 -8.73
C PHE A 318 7.01 -5.39 -9.56
N LEU A 319 8.26 -5.46 -9.10
CA LEU A 319 9.20 -6.46 -9.59
C LEU A 319 8.81 -7.83 -9.07
N ILE A 320 8.82 -8.84 -9.93
CA ILE A 320 8.52 -10.24 -9.56
C ILE A 320 9.41 -10.67 -8.39
N LYS A 321 10.70 -10.34 -8.47
CA LYS A 321 11.70 -10.73 -7.46
C LYS A 321 11.55 -10.01 -6.12
N SER A 322 10.81 -8.91 -6.04
CA SER A 322 10.51 -8.25 -4.76
C SER A 322 9.55 -9.09 -3.91
N PHE A 323 8.65 -9.84 -4.56
CA PHE A 323 7.67 -10.71 -3.89
C PHE A 323 8.15 -12.15 -3.85
N TRP A 324 8.85 -12.58 -4.92
CA TRP A 324 9.32 -13.94 -5.08
C TRP A 324 10.75 -13.97 -5.65
N PRO A 325 11.78 -13.81 -4.79
CA PRO A 325 13.19 -13.81 -5.20
C PRO A 325 13.60 -15.07 -5.98
N ASP A 326 12.93 -16.18 -5.70
CA ASP A 326 13.15 -17.50 -6.28
C ASP A 326 12.47 -17.74 -7.64
N LEU A 327 11.56 -16.84 -8.05
CA LEU A 327 10.88 -16.97 -9.34
C LEU A 327 11.74 -16.43 -10.49
N PRO A 328 11.62 -17.04 -11.68
CA PRO A 328 12.29 -16.53 -12.87
C PRO A 328 11.55 -15.30 -13.43
N ASP A 329 12.25 -14.53 -14.26
CA ASP A 329 11.61 -13.52 -15.10
C ASP A 329 10.91 -14.20 -16.30
N ASN A 330 10.03 -13.46 -16.97
CA ASN A 330 9.27 -13.84 -18.16
C ASN A 330 8.38 -15.07 -17.92
N ILE A 331 7.50 -15.02 -16.92
CA ILE A 331 6.60 -16.13 -16.58
C ILE A 331 5.78 -16.58 -17.79
N ASP A 332 5.79 -17.87 -18.12
CA ASP A 332 5.13 -18.37 -19.34
C ASP A 332 3.64 -18.66 -19.12
N ALA A 333 3.25 -19.06 -17.91
CA ALA A 333 1.86 -19.26 -17.52
C ALA A 333 1.76 -19.29 -15.98
N ALA A 334 0.57 -18.98 -15.46
CA ALA A 334 0.27 -19.09 -14.04
C ALA A 334 -1.21 -19.39 -13.83
N PHE A 335 -1.55 -20.14 -12.79
CA PHE A 335 -2.93 -20.30 -12.34
C PHE A 335 -3.03 -20.58 -10.84
N GLU A 336 -4.16 -20.19 -10.25
CA GLU A 336 -4.55 -20.55 -8.90
C GLU A 336 -5.42 -21.81 -8.91
N ASP A 337 -5.11 -22.76 -8.03
CA ASP A 337 -5.98 -23.85 -7.65
C ASP A 337 -6.65 -23.49 -6.32
N PRO A 338 -7.91 -23.01 -6.34
CA PRO A 338 -8.59 -22.57 -5.14
C PRO A 338 -8.91 -23.73 -4.18
N SER A 339 -8.90 -24.98 -4.65
CA SER A 339 -9.21 -26.14 -3.81
C SER A 339 -8.11 -26.44 -2.78
N ASP A 340 -6.86 -26.19 -3.16
CA ASP A 340 -5.69 -26.40 -2.32
C ASP A 340 -5.09 -25.10 -1.75
N ASP A 341 -5.59 -23.93 -2.20
CA ASP A 341 -5.02 -22.59 -1.94
C ASP A 341 -3.56 -22.52 -2.41
N LEU A 342 -3.33 -22.98 -3.64
CA LEU A 342 -2.01 -23.04 -4.26
C LEU A 342 -1.97 -22.29 -5.59
N VAL A 343 -0.88 -21.58 -5.82
CA VAL A 343 -0.60 -20.93 -7.10
C VAL A 343 0.53 -21.66 -7.81
N TYR A 344 0.33 -21.98 -9.08
CA TYR A 344 1.31 -22.65 -9.91
C TYR A 344 1.88 -21.68 -10.93
N ILE A 345 3.19 -21.51 -10.92
CA ILE A 345 3.94 -20.65 -11.85
C ILE A 345 4.79 -21.52 -12.77
N PHE A 346 4.72 -21.27 -14.08
CA PHE A 346 5.39 -22.06 -15.11
C PHE A 346 6.44 -21.25 -15.86
N LYS A 347 7.64 -21.84 -16.03
CA LYS A 347 8.68 -21.32 -16.93
C LYS A 347 9.43 -22.47 -17.62
N GLY A 348 9.28 -22.56 -18.93
CA GLY A 348 9.81 -23.67 -19.73
C GLY A 348 9.34 -25.00 -19.18
N GLN A 349 10.28 -25.84 -18.75
CA GLN A 349 9.99 -27.16 -18.17
C GLN A 349 9.86 -27.14 -16.63
N LYS A 350 9.99 -25.98 -15.97
CA LYS A 350 9.99 -25.84 -14.51
C LYS A 350 8.65 -25.31 -14.01
N VAL A 351 8.27 -25.77 -12.82
CA VAL A 351 7.04 -25.40 -12.11
C VAL A 351 7.39 -25.03 -10.67
N TRP A 352 6.93 -23.87 -10.23
CA TRP A 352 6.97 -23.41 -8.84
C TRP A 352 5.56 -23.45 -8.28
N VAL A 353 5.41 -24.01 -7.09
CA VAL A 353 4.15 -24.04 -6.35
C VAL A 353 4.27 -23.09 -5.19
N LEU A 354 3.33 -22.17 -5.10
CA LEU A 354 3.26 -21.14 -4.08
C LEU A 354 2.06 -21.38 -3.17
N SER A 355 2.21 -21.06 -1.89
CA SER A 355 1.11 -20.88 -0.95
C SER A 355 1.34 -19.54 -0.27
N GLY A 356 0.40 -18.60 -0.33
CA GLY A 356 0.74 -17.22 0.06
C GLY A 356 1.83 -16.64 -0.86
N TYR A 357 2.86 -16.09 -0.25
CA TYR A 357 4.07 -15.61 -0.94
C TYR A 357 5.23 -16.61 -0.86
N ASP A 358 5.03 -17.75 -0.21
CA ASP A 358 6.08 -18.73 0.02
C ASP A 358 6.13 -19.76 -1.13
N VAL A 359 7.33 -20.02 -1.66
CA VAL A 359 7.57 -21.15 -2.59
C VAL A 359 7.61 -22.44 -1.79
N VAL A 360 6.54 -23.24 -1.85
CA VAL A 360 6.41 -24.47 -1.07
C VAL A 360 6.96 -25.71 -1.79
N LYS A 361 7.04 -25.69 -3.13
CA LYS A 361 7.55 -26.82 -3.92
C LYS A 361 8.09 -26.38 -5.28
N ARG A 362 9.13 -27.06 -5.76
CA ARG A 362 9.66 -26.94 -7.13
C ARG A 362 9.59 -28.29 -7.83
N MET A 363 9.13 -28.32 -9.08
CA MET A 363 9.07 -29.55 -9.88
C MET A 363 9.21 -29.25 -11.38
N ASN A 364 9.14 -30.30 -12.21
CA ASN A 364 9.12 -30.16 -13.67
C ASN A 364 7.75 -30.56 -14.24
N LEU A 365 7.50 -30.25 -15.51
CA LEU A 365 6.22 -30.53 -16.18
C LEU A 365 5.82 -32.03 -16.14
N VAL A 366 6.78 -32.94 -16.25
CA VAL A 366 6.53 -34.38 -16.20
C VAL A 366 6.08 -34.81 -14.81
N SER A 367 6.80 -34.38 -13.79
CA SER A 367 6.44 -34.62 -12.38
C SER A 367 5.14 -33.92 -11.99
N PHE A 368 4.76 -32.86 -12.69
CA PHE A 368 3.47 -32.19 -12.50
C PHE A 368 2.30 -32.99 -13.10
N GLY A 369 2.55 -33.79 -14.15
CA GLY A 369 1.56 -34.66 -14.81
C GLY A 369 1.44 -34.47 -16.32
N LEU A 370 2.29 -33.64 -16.95
CA LEU A 370 2.26 -33.39 -18.40
C LEU A 370 3.22 -34.31 -19.17
N PRO A 371 2.96 -34.63 -20.45
CA PRO A 371 3.84 -35.48 -21.25
C PRO A 371 5.24 -34.89 -21.44
N ALA A 372 6.27 -35.74 -21.51
CA ALA A 372 7.66 -35.30 -21.73
C ALA A 372 7.90 -34.53 -23.05
N LYS A 373 6.98 -34.66 -24.02
CA LYS A 373 6.98 -33.88 -25.27
C LYS A 373 6.61 -32.41 -25.05
N VAL A 374 5.90 -32.06 -23.98
CA VAL A 374 5.56 -30.68 -23.64
C VAL A 374 6.80 -30.00 -23.06
N LYS A 375 7.31 -28.99 -23.76
CA LYS A 375 8.51 -28.24 -23.36
C LYS A 375 8.22 -26.87 -22.76
N LYS A 376 7.03 -26.34 -23.05
CA LYS A 376 6.57 -25.02 -22.62
C LYS A 376 5.04 -25.03 -22.61
N ILE A 377 4.46 -24.25 -21.71
CA ILE A 377 3.03 -23.94 -21.66
C ILE A 377 2.86 -22.48 -22.10
N ASN A 378 1.87 -22.19 -22.94
CA ASN A 378 1.57 -20.83 -23.42
C ASN A 378 0.57 -20.10 -22.54
N ALA A 379 -0.37 -20.84 -21.95
CA ALA A 379 -1.34 -20.32 -21.00
C ALA A 379 -1.85 -21.49 -20.15
N ALA A 380 -2.24 -21.19 -18.91
CA ALA A 380 -2.88 -22.14 -18.03
C ALA A 380 -4.01 -21.45 -17.27
N PHE A 381 -5.10 -22.17 -17.03
CA PHE A 381 -6.13 -21.70 -16.09
C PHE A 381 -6.83 -22.89 -15.44
N TYR A 382 -7.44 -22.63 -14.28
CA TYR A 382 -8.28 -23.57 -13.57
C TYR A 382 -9.76 -23.24 -13.84
N ASP A 383 -10.51 -24.21 -14.35
CA ASP A 383 -11.94 -24.08 -14.56
C ASP A 383 -12.68 -24.56 -13.31
N GLU A 384 -13.20 -23.61 -12.53
CA GLU A 384 -13.94 -23.89 -11.30
C GLU A 384 -15.23 -24.69 -11.53
N HIS A 385 -15.86 -24.55 -12.70
CA HIS A 385 -17.11 -25.25 -12.99
C HIS A 385 -16.90 -26.74 -13.22
N THR A 386 -15.78 -27.11 -13.85
CA THR A 386 -15.46 -28.51 -14.18
C THR A 386 -14.43 -29.13 -13.23
N GLY A 387 -13.73 -28.32 -12.43
CA GLY A 387 -12.61 -28.75 -11.58
C GLY A 387 -11.42 -29.24 -12.41
N LYS A 388 -11.26 -28.76 -13.64
CA LYS A 388 -10.18 -29.15 -14.55
C LYS A 388 -9.14 -28.05 -14.64
N MET A 389 -7.87 -28.45 -14.64
CA MET A 389 -6.76 -27.59 -15.03
C MET A 389 -6.53 -27.72 -16.53
N LEU A 390 -6.47 -26.58 -17.23
CA LEU A 390 -6.29 -26.53 -18.67
C LEU A 390 -4.92 -25.91 -19.00
N PHE A 391 -4.18 -26.57 -19.89
CA PHE A 391 -2.83 -26.18 -20.30
C PHE A 391 -2.76 -26.04 -21.82
N PHE A 392 -2.59 -24.82 -22.30
CA PHE A 392 -2.48 -24.54 -23.73
C PHE A 392 -1.03 -24.68 -24.18
N VAL A 393 -0.81 -25.50 -25.20
CA VAL A 393 0.49 -25.81 -25.77
C VAL A 393 0.37 -25.74 -27.29
N ASP A 394 0.93 -24.68 -27.86
CA ASP A 394 0.84 -24.31 -29.26
C ASP A 394 -0.61 -24.26 -29.77
N LYS A 395 -1.02 -25.25 -30.58
CA LYS A 395 -2.35 -25.35 -31.19
C LYS A 395 -3.26 -26.37 -30.49
N SER A 396 -2.79 -26.93 -29.38
CA SER A 396 -3.47 -27.97 -28.62
C SER A 396 -3.61 -27.56 -27.16
N TYR A 397 -4.45 -28.26 -26.42
CA TYR A 397 -4.52 -28.10 -24.98
C TYR A 397 -4.58 -29.47 -24.31
N TYR A 398 -4.10 -29.52 -23.07
CA TYR A 398 -4.24 -30.66 -22.19
C TYR A 398 -5.22 -30.29 -21.10
N SER A 399 -6.10 -31.23 -20.75
CA SER A 399 -6.94 -31.10 -19.56
C SER A 399 -6.52 -32.12 -18.52
N LEU A 400 -6.48 -31.69 -17.27
CA LEU A 400 -6.00 -32.48 -16.15
C LEU A 400 -7.03 -32.43 -15.03
N ARG A 401 -7.51 -33.61 -14.61
CA ARG A 401 -8.50 -33.74 -13.53
C ARG A 401 -7.87 -34.43 -12.33
N VAL A 402 -8.10 -33.88 -11.13
CA VAL A 402 -7.75 -34.53 -9.87
C VAL A 402 -8.89 -35.49 -9.51
N GLN A 403 -8.63 -36.80 -9.50
CA GLN A 403 -9.64 -37.80 -9.08
C GLN A 403 -9.53 -38.16 -7.59
N THR A 404 -8.32 -38.17 -7.02
CA THR A 404 -7.99 -38.37 -5.60
C THR A 404 -6.64 -37.70 -5.28
N ASN A 405 -6.26 -37.58 -4.00
CA ASN A 405 -5.04 -36.90 -3.51
C ASN A 405 -3.69 -37.36 -4.13
N THR A 406 -3.68 -38.36 -5.01
CA THR A 406 -2.46 -38.90 -5.63
C THR A 406 -2.56 -39.23 -7.13
N GLU A 407 -3.74 -39.14 -7.77
CA GLU A 407 -3.92 -39.53 -9.18
C GLU A 407 -4.49 -38.41 -10.05
N LYS A 408 -3.74 -38.07 -11.11
CA LYS A 408 -4.05 -37.07 -12.13
C LYS A 408 -4.29 -37.77 -13.46
N ILE A 409 -5.45 -37.58 -14.09
CA ILE A 409 -5.74 -38.10 -15.44
C ILE A 409 -5.50 -36.99 -16.45
N LEU A 410 -4.69 -37.30 -17.47
CA LEU A 410 -4.41 -36.43 -18.59
C LEU A 410 -5.29 -36.80 -19.79
N GLU A 411 -6.08 -35.85 -20.26
CA GLU A 411 -6.82 -35.96 -21.53
C GLU A 411 -6.18 -34.98 -22.53
N GLU A 412 -5.64 -35.51 -23.64
CA GLU A 412 -5.11 -34.71 -24.76
C GLU A 412 -6.19 -34.60 -25.83
N ASP A 413 -6.62 -33.37 -26.14
CA ASP A 413 -7.58 -33.11 -27.22
C ASP A 413 -6.88 -32.37 -28.37
N THR A 414 -6.70 -33.10 -29.48
CA THR A 414 -6.06 -32.58 -30.70
C THR A 414 -7.03 -31.83 -31.62
N THR A 415 -8.30 -31.70 -31.24
CA THR A 415 -9.36 -31.15 -32.09
C THR A 415 -9.84 -29.80 -31.58
N MET A 416 -9.03 -28.76 -31.78
CA MET A 416 -9.52 -27.37 -31.71
C MET A 416 -10.35 -27.04 -32.97
N LYS A 417 -11.38 -27.84 -33.27
CA LYS A 417 -12.33 -27.60 -34.36
C LYS A 417 -13.46 -26.71 -33.83
N MET A 418 -13.42 -25.45 -34.24
CA MET A 418 -14.53 -24.48 -34.18
C MET A 418 -15.14 -24.16 -32.80
N PHE A 419 -14.31 -23.72 -31.85
CA PHE A 419 -14.78 -22.82 -30.77
C PHE A 419 -14.62 -21.33 -31.11
N TYR A 420 -14.17 -21.02 -32.33
CA TYR A 420 -13.96 -19.65 -32.81
C TYR A 420 -15.23 -18.95 -33.31
N THR A 421 -16.36 -19.65 -33.44
CA THR A 421 -17.61 -19.07 -33.98
C THR A 421 -18.67 -18.74 -32.94
N SER A 422 -18.68 -19.37 -31.76
CA SER A 422 -19.69 -19.06 -30.72
C SER A 422 -19.27 -17.93 -29.78
N CYS A 423 -17.97 -17.78 -29.46
CA CYS A 423 -17.51 -16.63 -28.68
C CYS A 423 -17.46 -15.33 -29.50
N PHE A 424 -17.24 -15.42 -30.82
CA PHE A 424 -17.30 -14.26 -31.71
C PHE A 424 -18.73 -13.78 -31.98
N LEU A 425 -19.75 -14.63 -31.93
CA LEU A 425 -21.14 -14.21 -32.19
C LEU A 425 -21.81 -13.51 -30.99
N ILE A 426 -21.32 -13.74 -29.76
CA ILE A 426 -21.74 -12.94 -28.59
C ILE A 426 -20.95 -11.62 -28.52
N ALA A 427 -19.75 -11.56 -29.12
CA ALA A 427 -18.97 -10.32 -29.27
C ALA A 427 -19.36 -9.48 -30.50
N LEU A 428 -20.29 -9.94 -31.36
CA LEU A 428 -20.65 -9.28 -32.61
C LEU A 428 -22.15 -8.94 -32.72
N VAL A 429 -22.78 -8.51 -31.62
CA VAL A 429 -24.00 -7.68 -31.65
C VAL A 429 -23.91 -6.59 -30.57
N ILE A 430 -22.80 -5.84 -30.54
CA ILE A 430 -22.79 -4.41 -30.21
C ILE A 430 -21.75 -3.76 -31.13
N THR A 431 -22.10 -3.56 -32.39
CA THR A 431 -21.41 -2.56 -33.23
C THR A 431 -21.92 -1.18 -32.87
N VAL A 432 -21.58 -0.71 -31.66
CA VAL A 432 -21.45 0.73 -31.43
C VAL A 432 -20.02 1.05 -31.82
N ARG A 433 -19.87 1.86 -32.87
CA ARG A 433 -18.57 2.44 -33.26
C ARG A 433 -17.92 3.07 -32.03
N SER A 434 -16.92 2.42 -31.49
CA SER A 434 -15.97 3.03 -30.57
C SER A 434 -14.61 2.97 -31.25
N GLY A 435 -14.29 4.01 -32.03
CA GLY A 435 -12.88 4.34 -32.26
C GLY A 435 -12.22 4.67 -30.91
N PRO A 436 -10.88 4.80 -30.85
CA PRO A 436 -10.26 5.34 -29.64
C PRO A 436 -10.91 6.69 -29.39
N ILE A 437 -11.61 6.88 -28.28
CA ILE A 437 -12.16 8.19 -27.91
C ILE A 437 -10.97 8.96 -27.31
N PRO A 438 -10.35 9.91 -28.03
CA PRO A 438 -9.25 10.71 -27.47
C PRO A 438 -9.76 11.67 -26.38
N GLY A 439 -11.07 11.69 -26.13
CA GLY A 439 -11.71 12.60 -25.18
C GLY A 439 -11.87 12.09 -23.75
N GLN A 440 -11.62 10.83 -23.39
CA GLN A 440 -11.84 10.38 -22.00
C GLN A 440 -10.74 10.90 -21.06
N ALA A 441 -9.47 10.72 -21.43
CA ALA A 441 -8.34 11.23 -20.65
C ALA A 441 -8.33 12.77 -20.58
N GLU A 442 -8.63 13.45 -21.71
CA GLU A 442 -8.79 14.91 -21.72
C GLU A 442 -9.95 15.39 -20.82
N ARG A 443 -11.04 14.61 -20.73
CA ARG A 443 -12.16 14.90 -19.80
C ARG A 443 -11.79 14.65 -18.34
N ASP A 444 -11.04 13.59 -18.04
CA ASP A 444 -10.63 13.26 -16.68
C ASP A 444 -9.58 14.26 -16.15
N ASP A 445 -8.63 14.69 -16.99
CA ASP A 445 -7.70 15.78 -16.66
C ASP A 445 -8.42 17.11 -16.44
N ALA A 446 -9.40 17.44 -17.30
CA ALA A 446 -10.21 18.64 -17.15
C ALA A 446 -11.07 18.60 -15.88
N PHE A 447 -11.63 17.43 -15.54
CA PHE A 447 -12.37 17.21 -14.30
C PHE A 447 -11.46 17.38 -13.07
N ALA A 448 -10.27 16.77 -13.07
CA ALA A 448 -9.31 16.92 -11.98
C ALA A 448 -8.83 18.36 -11.84
N GLU A 449 -8.60 19.06 -12.96
CA GLU A 449 -8.22 20.47 -12.95
C GLU A 449 -9.33 21.32 -12.34
N ALA A 450 -10.60 21.06 -12.70
CA ALA A 450 -11.75 21.73 -12.09
C ALA A 450 -11.89 21.41 -10.59
N TYR A 451 -11.68 20.15 -10.20
CA TYR A 451 -11.70 19.70 -8.81
C TYR A 451 -10.64 20.43 -7.99
N LEU A 452 -9.39 20.48 -8.45
CA LEU A 452 -8.30 21.13 -7.72
C LEU A 452 -8.42 22.66 -7.71
N LYS A 453 -9.03 23.27 -8.74
CA LYS A 453 -9.42 24.68 -8.70
C LYS A 453 -10.46 24.92 -7.61
N LYS A 454 -11.46 24.04 -7.52
CA LYS A 454 -12.58 24.16 -6.57
C LYS A 454 -12.12 23.93 -5.13
N PHE A 455 -11.37 22.86 -4.86
CA PHE A 455 -11.11 22.39 -3.48
C PHE A 455 -9.67 22.60 -2.97
N TYR A 456 -8.70 22.87 -3.87
CA TYR A 456 -7.27 22.95 -3.53
C TYR A 456 -6.60 24.25 -4.00
N ASN A 457 -7.37 25.25 -4.42
CA ASN A 457 -6.87 26.57 -4.85
C ASN A 457 -5.82 26.51 -5.97
N LEU A 458 -5.98 25.63 -6.96
CA LEU A 458 -5.11 25.60 -8.16
C LEU A 458 -5.24 26.92 -8.95
N THR A 459 -4.13 27.62 -9.21
CA THR A 459 -4.13 28.90 -9.93
C THR A 459 -3.76 28.72 -11.40
N THR A 460 -4.42 29.43 -12.33
CA THR A 460 -4.13 29.36 -13.76
C THR A 460 -3.06 30.40 -14.15
N ASN A 461 -1.79 30.13 -13.89
CA ASN A 461 -0.72 31.00 -14.39
C ASN A 461 -0.28 30.61 -15.81
N ASN A 462 -0.73 31.40 -16.79
CA ASN A 462 -0.29 31.37 -18.18
C ASN A 462 1.16 31.89 -18.31
N ASN A 463 2.18 31.11 -17.92
CA ASN A 463 3.54 31.17 -18.48
C ASN A 463 4.46 30.05 -17.92
N LYS A 464 4.96 29.19 -18.82
CA LYS A 464 6.10 28.27 -18.65
C LYS A 464 6.14 27.41 -17.37
N GLY A 465 5.36 26.32 -17.34
CA GLY A 465 5.53 25.27 -16.33
C GLY A 465 4.27 24.47 -15.98
N ARG A 466 3.40 24.16 -16.96
CA ARG A 466 2.06 23.57 -16.75
C ARG A 466 2.04 22.25 -15.96
N PHE A 467 3.16 21.53 -15.93
CA PHE A 467 3.26 20.19 -15.32
C PHE A 467 3.70 20.18 -13.84
N ASN A 468 4.04 21.33 -13.24
CA ASN A 468 4.52 21.36 -11.85
C ASN A 468 3.41 21.68 -10.83
N GLU A 469 2.52 22.65 -11.11
CA GLU A 469 1.51 23.10 -10.12
C GLU A 469 0.35 22.10 -9.95
N MET A 470 -0.15 21.54 -11.05
CA MET A 470 -1.19 20.50 -11.02
C MET A 470 -0.74 19.29 -10.20
N GLY A 471 0.50 18.83 -10.40
CA GLY A 471 1.05 17.70 -9.66
C GLY A 471 1.23 17.99 -8.16
N LEU A 472 1.59 19.23 -7.79
CA LEU A 472 1.66 19.65 -6.40
C LEU A 472 0.27 19.65 -5.73
N LYS A 473 -0.76 20.12 -6.43
CA LYS A 473 -2.15 20.11 -5.90
C LYS A 473 -2.76 18.72 -5.85
N LEU A 474 -2.41 17.85 -6.80
CA LEU A 474 -2.72 16.42 -6.71
C LEU A 474 -2.06 15.78 -5.50
N ALA A 475 -0.78 16.06 -5.24
CA ALA A 475 -0.08 15.52 -4.09
C ALA A 475 -0.68 16.02 -2.76
N GLU A 476 -1.07 17.29 -2.68
CA GLU A 476 -1.76 17.88 -1.53
C GLU A 476 -3.11 17.19 -1.27
N MET A 477 -3.90 16.96 -2.33
CA MET A 477 -5.17 16.25 -2.26
C MET A 477 -5.02 14.79 -1.83
N GLN A 478 -4.09 14.07 -2.46
CA GLN A 478 -3.80 12.69 -2.11
C GLN A 478 -3.39 12.57 -0.64
N LYS A 479 -2.59 13.52 -0.14
CA LYS A 479 -2.15 13.54 1.26
C LYS A 479 -3.32 13.72 2.19
N PHE A 480 -4.20 14.66 1.86
CA PHE A 480 -5.40 14.97 2.64
C PHE A 480 -6.30 13.74 2.79
N PHE A 481 -6.59 13.04 1.69
CA PHE A 481 -7.46 11.85 1.70
C PHE A 481 -6.74 10.55 2.11
N GLY A 482 -5.50 10.63 2.59
CA GLY A 482 -4.71 9.46 2.99
C GLY A 482 -4.36 8.49 1.85
N LEU A 483 -4.54 8.93 0.59
CA LEU A 483 -4.20 8.20 -0.62
C LEU A 483 -2.68 8.07 -0.79
N THR A 484 -2.26 7.24 -1.75
CA THR A 484 -0.87 7.24 -2.20
C THR A 484 -0.59 8.57 -2.89
N VAL A 485 0.33 9.35 -2.33
CA VAL A 485 0.69 10.67 -2.83
C VAL A 485 1.68 10.50 -3.98
N THR A 486 1.18 10.49 -5.22
CA THR A 486 1.95 10.31 -6.46
C THR A 486 2.24 11.64 -7.15
N GLY A 487 1.40 12.67 -6.89
CA GLY A 487 1.38 13.92 -7.65
C GLY A 487 0.92 13.75 -9.10
N THR A 488 0.32 12.60 -9.42
CA THR A 488 -0.26 12.30 -10.74
C THR A 488 -1.73 11.94 -10.59
N LEU A 489 -2.52 12.14 -11.64
CA LEU A 489 -3.94 11.79 -11.63
C LEU A 489 -4.10 10.29 -11.85
N ASP A 490 -3.86 9.50 -10.80
CA ASP A 490 -4.12 8.06 -10.82
C ASP A 490 -5.61 7.74 -10.58
N SER A 491 -6.00 6.49 -10.85
CA SER A 491 -7.40 6.06 -10.80
C SER A 491 -8.02 6.20 -9.40
N LYS A 492 -7.26 5.98 -8.33
CA LYS A 492 -7.72 6.19 -6.93
C LYS A 492 -7.95 7.66 -6.64
N THR A 493 -7.06 8.52 -7.11
CA THR A 493 -7.19 9.98 -6.99
C THR A 493 -8.44 10.45 -7.71
N LEU A 494 -8.64 10.00 -8.94
CA LEU A 494 -9.82 10.33 -9.72
C LEU A 494 -11.12 9.75 -9.13
N GLU A 495 -11.09 8.53 -8.60
CA GLU A 495 -12.24 7.93 -7.91
C GLU A 495 -12.60 8.70 -6.64
N MET A 496 -11.60 9.04 -5.82
CA MET A 496 -11.80 9.88 -4.63
C MET A 496 -12.36 11.26 -5.01
N MET A 497 -11.86 11.87 -6.09
CA MET A 497 -12.41 13.12 -6.63
C MET A 497 -13.86 12.99 -7.11
N LYS A 498 -14.27 11.80 -7.57
CA LYS A 498 -15.62 11.49 -8.04
C LYS A 498 -16.56 11.07 -6.92
N LYS A 499 -16.07 10.81 -5.69
CA LYS A 499 -16.94 10.48 -4.56
C LYS A 499 -17.79 11.71 -4.20
N PRO A 500 -19.10 11.50 -3.90
CA PRO A 500 -19.93 12.56 -3.37
C PRO A 500 -19.31 13.16 -2.10
N ARG A 501 -19.30 14.47 -2.00
CA ARG A 501 -18.55 15.21 -0.98
C ARG A 501 -19.21 16.55 -0.62
N CYS A 502 -18.72 17.17 0.45
CA CYS A 502 -19.03 18.56 0.78
C CYS A 502 -18.36 19.54 -0.20
N GLY A 503 -19.02 20.66 -0.50
CA GLY A 503 -18.59 21.72 -1.42
C GLY A 503 -17.53 22.67 -0.88
N VAL A 504 -17.18 22.58 0.41
CA VAL A 504 -16.17 23.41 1.07
C VAL A 504 -14.76 22.98 0.65
N VAL A 505 -13.80 23.91 0.60
CA VAL A 505 -12.41 23.63 0.24
C VAL A 505 -11.68 22.79 1.30
N ASP A 506 -10.76 21.92 0.88
CA ASP A 506 -10.02 21.03 1.79
C ASP A 506 -8.75 21.70 2.36
N VAL A 507 -8.26 22.73 1.67
CA VAL A 507 -7.06 23.49 2.05
C VAL A 507 -7.40 24.59 3.07
N GLY A 508 -7.70 24.15 4.29
CA GLY A 508 -7.91 24.98 5.48
C GLY A 508 -6.97 24.56 6.61
N ALA A 509 -6.40 25.52 7.33
CA ALA A 509 -5.50 25.20 8.43
C ALA A 509 -6.27 24.46 9.53
N TYR A 510 -5.82 23.27 9.93
CA TYR A 510 -6.58 22.45 10.89
C TYR A 510 -6.83 23.17 12.22
N THR A 511 -8.07 22.99 12.70
CA THR A 511 -8.76 23.42 13.97
C THR A 511 -9.71 24.61 13.92
N THR A 512 -9.61 25.50 12.93
CA THR A 512 -10.59 26.56 12.61
C THR A 512 -10.24 27.17 11.26
N PHE A 513 -11.17 27.86 10.59
CA PHE A 513 -10.80 28.80 9.53
C PHE A 513 -9.90 29.94 10.11
N GLY A 514 -8.61 29.70 10.35
CA GLY A 514 -7.74 30.63 11.09
C GLY A 514 -8.14 30.80 12.57
N GLU A 515 -7.26 31.29 13.42
CA GLU A 515 -7.44 31.30 14.89
C GLU A 515 -8.64 32.14 15.43
N ASP A 516 -9.53 32.67 14.57
CA ASP A 516 -10.56 33.66 14.96
C ASP A 516 -12.00 33.40 14.42
N LEU A 517 -12.27 32.39 13.56
CA LEU A 517 -13.62 32.18 13.00
C LEU A 517 -14.49 31.24 13.86
N LYS A 518 -14.97 31.78 14.98
CA LYS A 518 -15.98 31.16 15.85
C LYS A 518 -17.09 32.15 16.23
N TRP A 519 -18.26 31.62 16.59
CA TRP A 519 -19.31 32.46 17.15
C TRP A 519 -18.93 33.03 18.52
N GLN A 520 -19.23 34.32 18.73
CA GLN A 520 -18.94 35.01 19.99
C GLN A 520 -19.97 34.71 21.09
N THR A 521 -21.06 34.01 20.73
CA THR A 521 -22.14 33.58 21.62
C THR A 521 -22.32 32.07 21.53
N ASN A 522 -22.77 31.46 22.63
CA ASN A 522 -23.17 30.06 22.65
C ASN A 522 -24.68 29.88 22.40
N GLN A 523 -25.43 30.97 22.25
CA GLN A 523 -26.85 30.94 21.89
C GLN A 523 -26.97 31.35 20.42
N LEU A 524 -27.20 30.36 19.56
CA LEU A 524 -27.33 30.55 18.13
C LEU A 524 -28.77 30.31 17.71
N THR A 525 -29.21 31.07 16.73
CA THR A 525 -30.51 30.92 16.09
C THR A 525 -30.33 30.24 14.74
N TYR A 526 -31.31 29.43 14.34
CA TYR A 526 -31.35 28.87 12.99
C TYR A 526 -32.73 29.01 12.36
N ARG A 527 -32.78 29.06 11.04
CA ARG A 527 -34.02 29.15 10.27
C ARG A 527 -33.94 28.31 9.01
N ILE A 528 -34.96 27.48 8.79
CA ILE A 528 -35.16 26.74 7.54
C ILE A 528 -35.97 27.64 6.61
N GLU A 529 -35.40 28.01 5.47
CA GLU A 529 -36.00 28.94 4.51
C GLU A 529 -36.98 28.26 3.57
N ASN A 530 -36.61 27.07 3.10
CA ASN A 530 -37.40 26.19 2.24
C ASN A 530 -37.07 24.72 2.54
N TYR A 531 -37.77 23.80 1.87
CA TYR A 531 -37.70 22.36 2.14
C TYR A 531 -37.56 21.58 0.85
N THR A 532 -36.81 20.48 0.91
CA THR A 532 -36.80 19.46 -0.14
C THR A 532 -38.14 18.75 -0.26
N PRO A 533 -38.66 18.49 -1.48
CA PRO A 533 -39.85 17.68 -1.71
C PRO A 533 -39.61 16.18 -1.47
N ASP A 534 -38.38 15.72 -1.30
CA ASP A 534 -38.04 14.30 -1.10
C ASP A 534 -38.45 13.76 0.27
N MET A 535 -38.59 14.67 1.24
CA MET A 535 -38.90 14.37 2.63
C MET A 535 -40.09 15.22 3.10
N SER A 536 -40.87 14.71 4.04
CA SER A 536 -41.90 15.54 4.66
C SER A 536 -41.29 16.67 5.47
N VAL A 537 -41.99 17.81 5.59
CA VAL A 537 -41.57 18.95 6.42
C VAL A 537 -41.19 18.52 7.84
N ALA A 538 -41.94 17.57 8.42
CA ALA A 538 -41.66 17.05 9.75
C ALA A 538 -40.34 16.24 9.82
N GLU A 539 -40.04 15.43 8.80
CA GLU A 539 -38.79 14.68 8.72
C GLU A 539 -37.58 15.59 8.53
N VAL A 540 -37.71 16.64 7.71
CA VAL A 540 -36.65 17.66 7.55
C VAL A 540 -36.43 18.41 8.86
N ASP A 541 -37.51 18.88 9.50
CA ASP A 541 -37.45 19.57 10.79
C ASP A 541 -36.74 18.72 11.86
N GLU A 542 -37.15 17.45 12.00
CA GLU A 542 -36.52 16.50 12.93
C GLU A 542 -35.04 16.28 12.59
N THR A 543 -34.73 16.14 11.29
CA THR A 543 -33.37 15.87 10.82
C THR A 543 -32.42 17.02 11.14
N ILE A 544 -32.83 18.26 10.83
CA ILE A 544 -32.05 19.47 11.09
C ILE A 544 -31.85 19.68 12.60
N GLU A 545 -32.90 19.52 13.39
CA GLU A 545 -32.79 19.61 14.85
C GLU A 545 -31.80 18.56 15.38
N ARG A 546 -31.92 17.30 14.95
CA ARG A 546 -31.03 16.21 15.36
C ARG A 546 -29.59 16.46 14.97
N ALA A 547 -29.34 16.99 13.77
CA ALA A 547 -28.00 17.32 13.28
C ALA A 547 -27.35 18.42 14.13
N LEU A 548 -28.06 19.51 14.47
CA LEU A 548 -27.56 20.55 15.39
C LEU A 548 -27.32 19.98 16.80
N GLN A 549 -28.16 19.05 17.26
CA GLN A 549 -27.99 18.40 18.56
C GLN A 549 -26.73 17.52 18.65
N VAL A 550 -26.17 17.04 17.53
CA VAL A 550 -24.88 16.34 17.54
C VAL A 550 -23.80 17.22 18.19
N TRP A 551 -23.75 18.49 17.80
CA TRP A 551 -22.78 19.47 18.29
C TRP A 551 -23.14 20.02 19.68
N ALA A 552 -24.41 20.33 19.93
CA ALA A 552 -24.88 20.84 21.23
C ALA A 552 -24.66 19.84 22.39
N ARG A 553 -24.67 18.53 22.09
CA ARG A 553 -24.44 17.49 23.11
C ARG A 553 -23.04 17.54 23.71
N VAL A 554 -22.03 17.95 22.93
CA VAL A 554 -20.61 17.93 23.35
C VAL A 554 -20.04 19.32 23.64
N THR A 555 -20.83 20.39 23.47
CA THR A 555 -20.42 21.79 23.69
C THR A 555 -21.46 22.58 24.53
N PRO A 556 -21.13 23.81 24.97
CA PRO A 556 -22.11 24.73 25.54
C PRO A 556 -23.11 25.33 24.53
N LEU A 557 -22.99 25.04 23.23
CA LEU A 557 -23.83 25.63 22.18
C LEU A 557 -25.30 25.24 22.35
N ARG A 558 -26.20 26.20 22.13
CA ARG A 558 -27.65 26.03 22.19
C ARG A 558 -28.25 26.66 20.95
N PHE A 559 -29.10 25.89 20.27
CA PHE A 559 -29.73 26.28 19.02
C PHE A 559 -31.21 26.57 19.23
N THR A 560 -31.68 27.72 18.77
CA THR A 560 -33.09 28.12 18.84
C THR A 560 -33.63 28.36 17.45
N ARG A 561 -34.67 27.64 17.07
CA ARG A 561 -35.33 27.87 15.79
C ARG A 561 -36.09 29.20 15.81
N ILE A 562 -35.94 30.00 14.76
CA ILE A 562 -36.80 31.16 14.48
C ILE A 562 -37.53 30.96 13.15
N ASN A 563 -38.74 31.51 13.05
CA ASN A 563 -39.62 31.32 11.87
C ASN A 563 -39.68 32.54 10.95
N SER A 564 -39.08 33.67 11.37
CA SER A 564 -39.04 34.91 10.60
C SER A 564 -37.79 35.72 10.97
N GLY A 565 -37.38 36.64 10.08
CA GLY A 565 -36.14 37.41 10.24
C GLY A 565 -34.91 36.65 9.78
N VAL A 566 -33.73 37.17 10.14
CA VAL A 566 -32.42 36.60 9.82
C VAL A 566 -31.89 35.89 11.07
N ALA A 567 -31.48 34.64 10.90
CA ALA A 567 -30.89 33.81 11.95
C ALA A 567 -29.35 33.82 11.85
N ASP A 568 -28.67 33.23 12.83
CA ASP A 568 -27.21 33.02 12.76
C ASP A 568 -26.84 31.91 11.74
N ILE A 569 -27.75 30.96 11.51
CA ILE A 569 -27.61 29.88 10.53
C ILE A 569 -28.88 29.81 9.68
N MET A 570 -28.82 30.30 8.45
CA MET A 570 -29.89 30.12 7.46
C MET A 570 -29.69 28.79 6.72
N ILE A 571 -30.77 28.03 6.56
CA ILE A 571 -30.75 26.70 5.95
C ILE A 571 -31.66 26.72 4.74
N SER A 572 -31.12 26.41 3.57
CA SER A 572 -31.87 26.40 2.33
C SER A 572 -31.47 25.23 1.43
N PHE A 573 -32.39 24.88 0.54
CA PHE A 573 -32.18 23.87 -0.50
C PHE A 573 -32.29 24.53 -1.87
N GLY A 574 -31.35 24.24 -2.77
CA GLY A 574 -31.39 24.79 -4.13
C GLY A 574 -30.44 24.05 -5.05
N GLY A 575 -30.74 24.04 -6.35
CA GLY A 575 -29.86 23.46 -7.37
C GLY A 575 -29.12 24.54 -8.15
N GLY A 576 -27.97 24.19 -8.74
CA GLY A 576 -27.18 25.09 -9.59
C GLY A 576 -26.84 26.43 -8.91
N SER A 577 -27.12 27.56 -9.58
CA SER A 577 -26.93 28.90 -9.02
C SER A 577 -28.08 29.28 -8.08
N HIS A 578 -27.80 29.43 -6.80
CA HIS A 578 -28.81 29.51 -5.73
C HIS A 578 -28.63 30.71 -4.78
N GLY A 579 -27.96 31.77 -5.23
CA GLY A 579 -27.93 33.06 -4.53
C GLY A 579 -26.58 33.45 -3.90
N ASP A 580 -25.59 32.57 -3.95
CA ASP A 580 -24.20 32.86 -3.57
C ASP A 580 -23.23 32.69 -4.76
N ALA A 581 -21.92 32.78 -4.50
CA ALA A 581 -20.87 32.67 -5.52
C ALA A 581 -20.44 31.22 -5.83
N TYR A 582 -21.08 30.22 -5.22
CA TYR A 582 -20.66 28.82 -5.22
C TYR A 582 -21.79 27.92 -5.78
N PRO A 583 -22.02 27.90 -7.10
CA PRO A 583 -23.10 27.09 -7.66
C PRO A 583 -22.87 25.58 -7.46
N PHE A 584 -23.95 24.84 -7.27
CA PHE A 584 -23.96 23.37 -7.26
C PHE A 584 -23.80 22.77 -8.65
N ASP A 585 -23.39 21.50 -8.71
CA ASP A 585 -23.01 20.78 -9.93
C ASP A 585 -24.07 19.78 -10.46
N GLY A 586 -25.21 19.67 -9.78
CA GLY A 586 -26.30 18.76 -10.16
C GLY A 586 -26.18 17.40 -9.45
N PRO A 587 -26.85 16.35 -9.94
CA PRO A 587 -26.90 15.08 -9.22
C PRO A 587 -25.53 14.43 -9.06
N SER A 588 -25.23 13.99 -7.83
CA SER A 588 -23.92 13.52 -7.38
C SER A 588 -22.81 14.57 -7.44
N GLY A 589 -21.78 14.41 -6.61
CA GLY A 589 -20.64 15.33 -6.57
C GLY A 589 -20.71 16.21 -5.34
N THR A 590 -21.19 17.45 -5.46
CA THR A 590 -21.29 18.37 -4.32
C THR A 590 -22.65 18.28 -3.65
N LEU A 591 -22.72 17.64 -2.48
CA LEU A 591 -24.00 17.40 -1.79
C LEU A 591 -24.57 18.64 -1.10
N ALA A 592 -23.69 19.47 -0.56
CA ALA A 592 -24.02 20.64 0.24
C ALA A 592 -22.76 21.47 0.47
N HIS A 593 -22.91 22.71 0.94
CA HIS A 593 -21.83 23.49 1.53
C HIS A 593 -22.34 24.41 2.63
N ALA A 594 -21.43 24.86 3.49
CA ALA A 594 -21.73 25.85 4.51
C ALA A 594 -20.61 26.87 4.69
N PHE A 595 -20.98 28.04 5.21
CA PHE A 595 -20.06 29.14 5.47
C PHE A 595 -19.61 29.15 6.93
N ALA A 596 -18.33 29.46 7.14
CA ALA A 596 -17.77 29.70 8.46
C ALA A 596 -18.54 30.80 9.23
N PRO A 597 -18.48 30.82 10.57
CA PRO A 597 -19.05 31.88 11.39
C PRO A 597 -18.60 33.27 10.93
N SER A 598 -19.56 34.13 10.54
CA SER A 598 -19.31 35.52 10.12
C SER A 598 -20.62 36.30 10.09
N SER A 599 -20.56 37.61 9.83
CA SER A 599 -21.77 38.42 9.56
C SER A 599 -22.32 38.15 8.16
N GLY A 600 -23.64 38.33 7.98
CA GLY A 600 -24.28 38.17 6.67
C GLY A 600 -24.54 36.70 6.39
N ILE A 601 -23.97 36.16 5.31
CA ILE A 601 -24.11 34.74 4.93
C ILE A 601 -23.28 33.77 5.78
N GLY A 602 -22.54 34.30 6.77
CA GLY A 602 -21.68 33.48 7.62
C GLY A 602 -22.53 32.60 8.54
N GLY A 603 -22.26 31.30 8.54
CA GLY A 603 -23.06 30.29 9.23
C GLY A 603 -24.08 29.58 8.34
N ASP A 604 -24.45 30.15 7.18
CA ASP A 604 -25.49 29.58 6.33
C ASP A 604 -25.05 28.23 5.75
N ALA A 605 -26.02 27.31 5.60
CA ALA A 605 -25.84 25.98 5.07
C ALA A 605 -26.82 25.72 3.91
N HIS A 606 -26.27 25.40 2.74
CA HIS A 606 -27.02 25.16 1.53
C HIS A 606 -26.90 23.69 1.13
N PHE A 607 -28.02 23.08 0.75
CA PHE A 607 -28.12 21.68 0.35
C PHE A 607 -28.51 21.59 -1.13
N ASP A 608 -27.84 20.74 -1.90
CA ASP A 608 -28.12 20.61 -3.33
C ASP A 608 -29.44 19.87 -3.56
N GLU A 609 -30.46 20.59 -4.03
CA GLU A 609 -31.80 20.02 -4.30
C GLU A 609 -31.83 19.09 -5.52
N ASP A 610 -30.77 19.04 -6.32
CA ASP A 610 -30.65 18.04 -7.40
C ASP A 610 -30.27 16.64 -6.85
N GLU A 611 -29.96 16.52 -5.55
CA GLU A 611 -29.66 15.26 -4.87
C GLU A 611 -30.89 14.60 -4.24
N SER A 612 -30.88 13.26 -4.16
CA SER A 612 -31.97 12.54 -3.49
C SER A 612 -31.71 12.39 -1.99
N PHE A 613 -32.30 13.29 -1.20
CA PHE A 613 -32.18 13.26 0.27
C PHE A 613 -33.18 12.29 0.89
N THR A 614 -32.72 11.51 1.87
CA THR A 614 -33.58 10.53 2.54
C THR A 614 -33.42 10.58 4.06
N PHE A 615 -34.51 10.21 4.75
CA PHE A 615 -34.54 10.14 6.21
C PHE A 615 -33.75 8.94 6.77
N SER A 616 -33.86 7.76 6.13
CA SER A 616 -33.26 6.51 6.62
C SER A 616 -32.95 5.47 5.55
N SER A 617 -33.11 5.80 4.26
CA SER A 617 -32.89 4.86 3.16
C SER A 617 -31.44 4.91 2.70
N THR A 618 -30.85 3.76 2.36
CA THR A 618 -29.51 3.72 1.75
C THR A 618 -29.52 3.98 0.24
N ASN A 619 -30.70 4.17 -0.37
CA ASN A 619 -30.85 4.43 -1.81
C ASN A 619 -30.81 5.92 -2.17
N GLY A 620 -30.01 6.70 -1.43
CA GLY A 620 -29.83 8.15 -1.57
C GLY A 620 -28.89 8.67 -0.48
N PHE A 621 -28.84 9.98 -0.29
CA PHE A 621 -28.01 10.61 0.74
C PHE A 621 -28.81 10.83 2.02
N ILE A 622 -28.28 10.37 3.15
CA ILE A 622 -28.94 10.57 4.44
C ILE A 622 -28.76 12.03 4.86
N LEU A 623 -29.84 12.82 4.83
CA LEU A 623 -29.79 14.26 5.12
C LEU A 623 -29.20 14.55 6.50
N PHE A 624 -29.44 13.68 7.49
CA PHE A 624 -28.86 13.80 8.83
C PHE A 624 -27.32 13.86 8.82
N LEU A 625 -26.66 13.03 8.01
CA LEU A 625 -25.20 12.97 7.98
C LEU A 625 -24.61 14.20 7.28
N VAL A 626 -25.21 14.58 6.13
CA VAL A 626 -24.80 15.75 5.37
C VAL A 626 -25.00 17.02 6.20
N ALA A 627 -26.19 17.21 6.78
CA ALA A 627 -26.47 18.39 7.62
C ALA A 627 -25.58 18.45 8.87
N ALA A 628 -25.32 17.32 9.52
CA ALA A 628 -24.44 17.32 10.68
C ALA A 628 -23.00 17.74 10.31
N HIS A 629 -22.51 17.32 9.13
CA HIS A 629 -21.22 17.75 8.59
C HIS A 629 -21.21 19.26 8.28
N GLU A 630 -22.18 19.75 7.51
CA GLU A 630 -22.26 21.17 7.14
C GLU A 630 -22.37 22.09 8.36
N PHE A 631 -23.12 21.69 9.39
CA PHE A 631 -23.17 22.47 10.63
C PHE A 631 -21.84 22.49 11.37
N GLY A 632 -20.95 21.53 11.16
CA GLY A 632 -19.58 21.65 11.64
C GLY A 632 -18.88 22.87 11.04
N HIS A 633 -19.05 23.12 9.74
CA HIS A 633 -18.56 24.33 9.07
C HIS A 633 -19.26 25.60 9.56
N SER A 634 -20.59 25.60 9.68
CA SER A 634 -21.36 26.71 10.28
C SER A 634 -20.90 27.08 11.69
N LEU A 635 -20.24 26.16 12.39
CA LEU A 635 -19.69 26.34 13.73
C LEU A 635 -18.19 26.62 13.74
N GLY A 636 -17.51 26.59 12.60
CA GLY A 636 -16.12 27.00 12.44
C GLY A 636 -15.11 25.87 12.24
N LEU A 637 -15.56 24.61 12.07
CA LEU A 637 -14.67 23.49 11.74
C LEU A 637 -14.29 23.47 10.26
N SER A 638 -13.11 22.92 9.98
CA SER A 638 -12.63 22.59 8.63
C SER A 638 -12.72 21.06 8.42
N HIS A 639 -12.50 20.60 7.19
CA HIS A 639 -12.61 19.18 6.80
C HIS A 639 -11.58 18.23 7.38
N SER A 640 -12.01 17.13 8.03
CA SER A 640 -11.27 15.94 8.48
C SER A 640 -10.22 15.40 7.51
N SER A 641 -8.95 15.24 7.87
CA SER A 641 -8.10 14.23 7.19
C SER A 641 -8.21 12.84 7.85
N ASP A 642 -8.92 12.72 8.98
CA ASP A 642 -9.22 11.44 9.61
C ASP A 642 -10.42 10.80 8.87
N PRO A 643 -10.25 9.65 8.17
CA PRO A 643 -11.35 8.98 7.48
C PRO A 643 -12.48 8.51 8.42
N GLY A 644 -12.22 8.47 9.73
CA GLY A 644 -13.20 8.21 10.78
C GLY A 644 -13.99 9.43 11.26
N ALA A 645 -13.61 10.66 10.88
CA ALA A 645 -14.31 11.87 11.29
C ALA A 645 -15.64 12.08 10.55
N LEU A 646 -16.61 12.75 11.19
CA LEU A 646 -17.80 13.28 10.52
C LEU A 646 -17.38 14.37 9.53
N MET A 647 -16.42 15.22 9.91
CA MET A 647 -15.91 16.30 9.07
C MET A 647 -15.05 15.83 7.89
N TYR A 648 -14.85 14.52 7.67
CA TYR A 648 -14.15 14.04 6.47
C TYR A 648 -14.94 14.41 5.20
N PRO A 649 -14.33 14.99 4.14
CA PRO A 649 -15.08 15.63 3.06
C PRO A 649 -15.99 14.72 2.26
N THR A 650 -15.61 13.44 2.09
CA THR A 650 -16.39 12.50 1.28
C THR A 650 -17.50 11.87 2.10
N TYR A 651 -18.70 11.80 1.51
CA TYR A 651 -19.84 11.15 2.13
C TYR A 651 -19.56 9.67 2.42
N SER A 652 -19.82 9.26 3.66
CA SER A 652 -19.73 7.87 4.10
C SER A 652 -20.95 7.54 4.95
N TYR A 653 -21.68 6.50 4.56
CA TYR A 653 -22.88 6.09 5.28
C TYR A 653 -22.56 5.62 6.71
N ARG A 654 -23.32 6.12 7.68
CA ARG A 654 -23.39 5.64 9.07
C ARG A 654 -24.85 5.61 9.50
N ASP A 655 -25.26 4.60 10.26
CA ASP A 655 -26.65 4.52 10.73
C ASP A 655 -26.98 5.71 11.66
N PRO A 656 -27.94 6.59 11.30
CA PRO A 656 -28.33 7.75 12.11
C PRO A 656 -28.87 7.39 13.49
N LYS A 657 -29.34 6.15 13.70
CA LYS A 657 -29.88 5.69 14.98
C LYS A 657 -28.79 5.40 16.00
N THR A 658 -27.62 4.98 15.53
CA THR A 658 -26.47 4.61 16.37
C THR A 658 -25.31 5.60 16.27
N PHE A 659 -25.46 6.64 15.45
CA PHE A 659 -24.43 7.65 15.23
C PHE A 659 -23.96 8.31 16.53
N VAL A 660 -22.64 8.30 16.72
CA VAL A 660 -21.92 9.01 17.77
C VAL A 660 -20.84 9.86 17.09
N LEU A 661 -20.73 11.11 17.52
CA LEU A 661 -19.71 12.03 17.00
C LEU A 661 -18.29 11.47 17.30
N PRO A 662 -17.44 11.28 16.28
CA PRO A 662 -16.07 10.78 16.45
C PRO A 662 -15.17 11.69 17.30
N ALA A 663 -14.08 11.09 17.81
CA ALA A 663 -13.17 11.78 18.72
C ALA A 663 -12.49 13.00 18.11
N ASP A 664 -12.13 12.92 16.83
CA ASP A 664 -11.51 14.02 16.09
C ASP A 664 -12.44 15.24 16.03
N ASP A 665 -13.71 15.02 15.69
CA ASP A 665 -14.72 16.07 15.64
C ASP A 665 -15.02 16.66 17.02
N VAL A 666 -15.12 15.82 18.06
CA VAL A 666 -15.31 16.26 19.46
C VAL A 666 -14.14 17.15 19.90
N LYS A 667 -12.91 16.73 19.63
CA LYS A 667 -11.70 17.49 19.96
C LYS A 667 -11.68 18.83 19.20
N GLY A 668 -12.02 18.80 17.90
CA GLY A 668 -12.11 19.98 17.06
C GLY A 668 -13.10 21.00 17.64
N ILE A 669 -14.35 20.60 17.86
CA ILE A 669 -15.40 21.54 18.29
C ILE A 669 -15.21 22.03 19.73
N GLN A 670 -14.68 21.17 20.62
CA GLN A 670 -14.40 21.57 22.00
C GLN A 670 -13.20 22.52 22.10
N SER A 671 -12.28 22.49 21.13
CA SER A 671 -11.20 23.49 21.08
C SER A 671 -11.74 24.91 20.85
N LEU A 672 -12.92 25.02 20.23
CA LEU A 672 -13.59 26.29 19.94
C LEU A 672 -14.49 26.80 21.06
N TYR A 673 -15.37 25.91 21.54
CA TYR A 673 -16.48 26.26 22.43
C TYR A 673 -16.34 25.68 23.84
N GLY A 674 -15.36 24.79 24.07
CA GLY A 674 -15.23 24.03 25.30
C GLY A 674 -16.21 22.85 25.40
N PRO A 675 -16.09 22.01 26.45
CA PRO A 675 -16.99 20.90 26.70
C PRO A 675 -18.35 21.36 27.24
N ASN A 676 -19.38 20.52 27.07
CA ASN A 676 -20.73 20.81 27.56
C ASN A 676 -20.80 20.89 29.11
N PRO A 677 -21.22 22.02 29.71
CA PRO A 677 -21.28 22.17 31.17
C PRO A 677 -22.43 21.40 31.82
N ASP A 678 -23.52 21.12 31.08
CA ASP A 678 -24.73 20.48 31.62
C ASP A 678 -24.63 18.95 31.71
N LYS A 679 -23.53 18.39 31.20
CA LYS A 679 -23.20 16.96 31.26
C LYS A 679 -21.73 16.79 31.65
N PRO A 680 -21.37 16.95 32.94
CA PRO A 680 -20.07 16.51 33.41
C PRO A 680 -19.88 15.03 33.03
N VAL A 681 -18.70 14.70 32.48
CA VAL A 681 -18.35 13.34 32.05
C VAL A 681 -18.64 12.39 33.21
N ASP A 682 -19.70 11.59 33.10
CA ASP A 682 -20.03 10.56 34.06
C ASP A 682 -18.97 9.45 33.93
N PRO A 683 -18.09 9.27 34.93
CA PRO A 683 -17.03 8.26 34.84
C PRO A 683 -17.60 6.82 34.81
N SER A 684 -18.90 6.63 35.04
CA SER A 684 -19.56 5.32 35.03
C SER A 684 -20.16 4.90 33.68
N LYS A 685 -20.15 5.76 32.64
CA LYS A 685 -20.57 5.42 31.26
C LYS A 685 -19.50 5.76 30.22
N PRO A 686 -18.55 4.84 29.97
CA PRO A 686 -17.51 5.03 28.97
C PRO A 686 -17.97 4.39 27.65
N SER A 687 -18.65 5.15 26.81
CA SER A 687 -18.40 4.97 25.38
C SER A 687 -17.58 6.19 24.97
N PRO A 688 -16.23 6.11 25.04
CA PRO A 688 -15.41 7.17 24.46
C PRO A 688 -15.81 7.34 22.99
N PRO A 689 -15.72 8.57 22.45
CA PRO A 689 -15.98 8.81 21.03
C PRO A 689 -15.19 7.82 20.16
N PRO A 690 -15.75 7.33 19.04
CA PRO A 690 -15.03 6.44 18.14
C PRO A 690 -13.69 7.06 17.71
N VAL A 691 -12.60 6.29 17.80
CA VAL A 691 -11.23 6.68 17.39
C VAL A 691 -10.79 5.79 16.24
N THR A 692 -10.17 6.37 15.21
CA THR A 692 -9.50 5.60 14.16
C THR A 692 -8.30 4.85 14.77
N PRO A 693 -8.28 3.52 14.73
CA PRO A 693 -7.31 2.74 15.48
C PRO A 693 -5.93 2.77 14.79
N SER A 694 -4.85 2.66 15.56
CA SER A 694 -3.47 2.61 15.04
C SER A 694 -2.90 1.21 15.19
N ALA A 695 -2.20 0.70 14.16
CA ALA A 695 -1.64 -0.65 14.15
C ALA A 695 -0.51 -0.81 15.20
N CYS A 696 0.17 0.29 15.52
CA CYS A 696 1.28 0.34 16.47
C CYS A 696 0.90 0.75 17.89
N ASP A 697 -0.41 0.84 18.18
CA ASP A 697 -0.87 0.99 19.55
C ASP A 697 -0.64 -0.32 20.32
N ARG A 698 0.30 -0.28 21.28
CA ARG A 698 0.63 -1.42 22.15
C ARG A 698 -0.52 -1.86 23.06
N THR A 699 -1.57 -1.06 23.17
CA THR A 699 -2.80 -1.38 23.91
C THR A 699 -3.93 -1.91 23.02
N LEU A 700 -3.70 -1.98 21.70
CA LEU A 700 -4.68 -2.45 20.72
C LEU A 700 -5.11 -3.90 21.00
N VAL A 701 -6.40 -4.07 21.29
CA VAL A 701 -7.06 -5.37 21.30
C VAL A 701 -7.90 -5.49 20.04
N LEU A 702 -7.54 -6.43 19.16
CA LEU A 702 -8.24 -6.66 17.90
C LEU A 702 -9.62 -7.29 18.14
N ASP A 703 -10.57 -6.92 17.30
CA ASP A 703 -11.93 -7.47 17.34
C ASP A 703 -12.01 -8.81 16.60
N ALA A 704 -11.20 -9.00 15.56
CA ALA A 704 -11.04 -10.27 14.86
C ALA A 704 -9.72 -10.32 14.07
N VAL A 705 -9.28 -11.54 13.75
CA VAL A 705 -8.20 -11.78 12.78
C VAL A 705 -8.63 -12.93 11.90
N ALA A 706 -8.39 -12.82 10.60
CA ALA A 706 -8.61 -13.90 9.65
C ALA A 706 -7.47 -13.95 8.65
N THR A 707 -7.40 -15.07 7.93
CA THR A 707 -6.69 -15.10 6.65
C THR A 707 -7.69 -14.85 5.52
N LEU A 708 -7.19 -14.43 4.37
CA LEU A 708 -7.91 -14.54 3.11
C LEU A 708 -6.89 -14.94 2.04
N ARG A 709 -6.90 -16.22 1.67
CA ARG A 709 -5.99 -16.83 0.69
C ARG A 709 -4.53 -16.50 1.00
N GLY A 710 -4.12 -16.66 2.25
CA GLY A 710 -2.73 -16.42 2.69
C GLY A 710 -2.36 -14.96 3.03
N GLU A 711 -3.22 -13.99 2.76
CA GLU A 711 -3.09 -12.64 3.35
C GLU A 711 -3.63 -12.64 4.78
N LYS A 712 -3.15 -11.71 5.61
CA LYS A 712 -3.61 -11.59 7.01
C LYS A 712 -4.42 -10.33 7.17
N LEU A 713 -5.62 -10.48 7.73
CA LEU A 713 -6.59 -9.42 7.93
C LEU A 713 -6.80 -9.22 9.42
N PHE A 714 -6.54 -8.02 9.93
CA PHE A 714 -6.66 -7.69 11.35
C PHE A 714 -7.71 -6.59 11.53
N PHE A 715 -8.80 -6.88 12.23
CA PHE A 715 -9.98 -6.03 12.29
C PHE A 715 -10.07 -5.27 13.61
N LYS A 716 -10.39 -3.97 13.53
CA LYS A 716 -10.70 -3.13 14.69
C LYS A 716 -11.72 -2.04 14.36
N GLY A 717 -12.83 -2.03 15.08
CA GLY A 717 -13.93 -1.11 14.83
C GLY A 717 -14.40 -1.24 13.39
N SER A 718 -14.48 -0.12 12.68
CA SER A 718 -14.82 -0.07 11.26
C SER A 718 -13.67 -0.25 10.28
N PHE A 719 -12.48 -0.53 10.81
CA PHE A 719 -11.27 -0.64 10.05
C PHE A 719 -10.72 -2.06 10.07
N PHE A 720 -9.89 -2.35 9.09
CA PHE A 720 -8.99 -3.49 9.14
C PHE A 720 -7.64 -3.13 8.52
N TRP A 721 -6.61 -3.84 8.95
CA TRP A 721 -5.31 -3.84 8.30
C TRP A 721 -5.16 -5.11 7.47
N ARG A 722 -4.73 -4.93 6.24
CA ARG A 722 -4.39 -5.99 5.29
C ARG A 722 -2.88 -6.09 5.19
N LEU A 723 -2.34 -7.27 5.47
CA LEU A 723 -0.91 -7.56 5.31
C LEU A 723 -0.67 -8.37 4.04
N ILE A 724 0.01 -7.74 3.09
CA ILE A 724 0.36 -8.26 1.77
C ILE A 724 1.87 -8.55 1.80
N GLY A 725 2.28 -9.78 1.51
CA GLY A 725 3.70 -10.15 1.53
C GLY A 725 4.32 -10.07 2.93
N THR A 726 5.55 -9.54 3.01
CA THR A 726 6.32 -9.47 4.25
C THR A 726 6.31 -8.10 4.94
N ASN A 727 5.95 -7.00 4.25
CA ASN A 727 6.11 -5.63 4.76
C ASN A 727 4.96 -4.65 4.44
N ASP A 728 4.00 -4.96 3.57
CA ASP A 728 2.99 -3.96 3.16
C ASP A 728 1.73 -4.07 4.02
N VAL A 729 1.50 -3.05 4.86
CA VAL A 729 0.32 -2.92 5.73
C VAL A 729 -0.59 -1.82 5.19
N GLN A 730 -1.81 -2.17 4.78
CA GLN A 730 -2.80 -1.20 4.32
C GLN A 730 -3.99 -1.13 5.28
N GLN A 731 -4.28 0.04 5.84
CA GLN A 731 -5.49 0.28 6.63
C GLN A 731 -6.65 0.68 5.72
N GLN A 732 -7.79 0.03 5.90
CA GLN A 732 -8.97 0.22 5.05
C GLN A 732 -10.24 0.15 5.90
N LEU A 733 -11.34 0.75 5.42
CA LEU A 733 -12.66 0.53 5.99
C LEU A 733 -13.18 -0.84 5.56
N ILE A 734 -13.81 -1.58 6.47
CA ILE A 734 -14.39 -2.90 6.19
C ILE A 734 -15.35 -2.81 4.99
N LYS A 735 -16.22 -1.81 4.99
CA LYS A 735 -17.22 -1.58 3.93
C LYS A 735 -16.64 -1.13 2.59
N SER A 736 -15.36 -0.75 2.51
CA SER A 736 -14.70 -0.50 1.22
C SER A 736 -14.42 -1.78 0.45
N PHE A 737 -14.26 -2.92 1.15
CA PHE A 737 -14.03 -4.25 0.56
C PHE A 737 -15.31 -5.10 0.56
N TRP A 738 -16.15 -4.91 1.57
CA TRP A 738 -17.39 -5.66 1.72
C TRP A 738 -18.52 -4.69 2.04
N PRO A 739 -19.10 -3.99 1.04
CA PRO A 739 -20.13 -2.98 1.26
C PRO A 739 -21.33 -3.47 2.09
N GLU A 740 -21.67 -4.76 1.97
CA GLU A 740 -22.77 -5.43 2.68
C GLU A 740 -22.39 -5.97 4.07
N ALA A 741 -21.13 -5.83 4.48
CA ALA A 741 -20.67 -6.21 5.82
C ALA A 741 -21.20 -5.24 6.89
N PRO A 742 -21.26 -5.66 8.16
CA PRO A 742 -21.54 -4.74 9.27
C PRO A 742 -20.40 -3.72 9.43
N ASP A 743 -20.70 -2.60 10.09
CA ASP A 743 -19.69 -1.56 10.35
C ASP A 743 -18.53 -2.08 11.19
N ASN A 744 -18.75 -3.05 12.06
CA ASN A 744 -17.69 -3.75 12.80
C ASN A 744 -18.07 -5.21 13.00
N ILE A 745 -17.10 -6.03 13.39
CA ILE A 745 -17.26 -7.48 13.56
C ILE A 745 -16.75 -7.94 14.92
N ASP A 746 -17.18 -9.12 15.36
CA ASP A 746 -16.77 -9.74 16.63
C ASP A 746 -15.86 -10.96 16.44
N ALA A 747 -15.90 -11.58 15.25
CA ALA A 747 -15.04 -12.68 14.88
C ALA A 747 -14.99 -12.77 13.35
N ALA A 748 -13.88 -13.29 12.84
CA ALA A 748 -13.71 -13.62 11.43
C ALA A 748 -12.92 -14.91 11.32
N TYR A 749 -13.15 -15.68 10.26
CA TYR A 749 -12.29 -16.80 9.90
C TYR A 749 -12.48 -17.12 8.42
N GLU A 750 -11.43 -17.66 7.82
CA GLU A 750 -11.51 -18.24 6.48
C GLU A 750 -11.67 -19.75 6.60
N ASN A 751 -12.67 -20.29 5.91
CA ASN A 751 -12.75 -21.72 5.65
C ASN A 751 -12.08 -22.01 4.31
N THR A 752 -10.78 -22.35 4.35
CA THR A 752 -9.99 -22.60 3.14
C THR A 752 -10.49 -23.79 2.33
N ALA A 753 -11.26 -24.72 2.92
CA ALA A 753 -11.84 -25.84 2.17
C ALA A 753 -13.09 -25.45 1.36
N GLN A 754 -13.72 -24.32 1.72
CA GLN A 754 -14.86 -23.76 1.01
C GLN A 754 -14.51 -22.49 0.24
N ASP A 755 -13.27 -22.02 0.39
CA ASP A 755 -12.77 -20.74 -0.13
C ASP A 755 -13.69 -19.56 0.24
N ARG A 756 -14.00 -19.45 1.54
CA ARG A 756 -14.94 -18.46 2.07
C ARG A 756 -14.42 -17.76 3.30
N LEU A 757 -14.52 -16.43 3.30
CA LEU A 757 -14.36 -15.59 4.47
C LEU A 757 -15.71 -15.46 5.19
N TYR A 758 -15.72 -15.76 6.48
CA TYR A 758 -16.88 -15.54 7.34
C TYR A 758 -16.63 -14.35 8.25
N LEU A 759 -17.54 -13.38 8.23
CA LEU A 759 -17.57 -12.25 9.16
C LEU A 759 -18.76 -12.39 10.09
N ILE A 760 -18.54 -12.26 11.39
CA ILE A 760 -19.56 -12.53 12.41
C ILE A 760 -19.77 -11.27 13.26
N LYS A 761 -21.03 -10.86 13.42
CA LYS A 761 -21.42 -9.76 14.32
C LYS A 761 -22.66 -10.14 15.10
N ASP A 762 -22.53 -10.20 16.42
CA ASP A 762 -23.55 -10.58 17.37
C ASP A 762 -24.25 -11.89 16.97
N GLN A 763 -25.51 -11.83 16.52
CA GLN A 763 -26.30 -13.00 16.11
C GLN A 763 -26.38 -13.19 14.59
N SER A 764 -25.58 -12.46 13.83
CA SER A 764 -25.56 -12.50 12.37
C SER A 764 -24.21 -12.92 11.84
N VAL A 765 -24.22 -13.66 10.74
CA VAL A 765 -23.05 -14.17 10.03
C VAL A 765 -23.17 -13.75 8.59
N TRP A 766 -22.10 -13.24 8.01
CA TRP A 766 -21.92 -12.97 6.59
C TRP A 766 -20.87 -13.94 6.06
N ALA A 767 -21.00 -14.35 4.81
CA ALA A 767 -19.99 -15.14 4.13
C ALA A 767 -19.69 -14.48 2.79
N PHE A 768 -18.41 -14.36 2.48
CA PHE A 768 -17.91 -13.75 1.26
C PHE A 768 -17.07 -14.77 0.49
N SER A 769 -17.23 -14.75 -0.83
CA SER A 769 -16.34 -15.44 -1.77
C SER A 769 -15.41 -14.38 -2.34
N ALA A 770 -14.18 -14.32 -1.82
CA ALA A 770 -13.31 -13.16 -1.95
C ALA A 770 -14.00 -11.86 -1.46
N TYR A 771 -14.63 -11.13 -2.37
CA TYR A 771 -15.25 -9.84 -2.13
C TYR A 771 -16.78 -9.86 -2.23
N ASP A 772 -17.36 -10.89 -2.87
CA ASP A 772 -18.79 -10.95 -3.16
C ASP A 772 -19.56 -11.63 -2.03
N LEU A 773 -20.69 -11.02 -1.62
CA LEU A 773 -21.58 -11.61 -0.64
C LEU A 773 -22.18 -12.91 -1.19
N VAL A 774 -21.99 -14.00 -0.44
CA VAL A 774 -22.56 -15.30 -0.81
C VAL A 774 -24.08 -15.27 -0.69
N SER A 775 -24.76 -15.74 -1.74
CA SER A 775 -26.22 -15.80 -1.77
C SER A 775 -26.83 -16.48 -0.53
N GLY A 776 -27.85 -15.84 0.04
CA GLY A 776 -28.55 -16.29 1.25
C GLY A 776 -27.89 -15.87 2.58
N PHE A 777 -26.86 -15.02 2.54
CA PHE A 777 -26.33 -14.30 3.71
C PHE A 777 -26.84 -12.84 3.75
N PRO A 778 -26.88 -12.18 4.92
CA PRO A 778 -26.51 -12.72 6.23
C PRO A 778 -27.46 -13.78 6.79
N LYS A 779 -26.92 -14.68 7.63
CA LYS A 779 -27.67 -15.74 8.33
C LYS A 779 -27.60 -15.55 9.84
N SER A 780 -28.52 -16.19 10.56
CA SER A 780 -28.46 -16.28 12.03
C SER A 780 -27.26 -17.10 12.48
N LEU A 781 -26.61 -16.71 13.59
CA LEU A 781 -25.50 -17.41 14.23
C LEU A 781 -25.74 -18.91 14.45
N ASN A 782 -26.99 -19.31 14.68
CA ASN A 782 -27.39 -20.70 14.84
C ASN A 782 -27.12 -21.55 13.58
N SER A 783 -26.98 -20.92 12.40
CA SER A 783 -26.61 -21.61 11.17
C SER A 783 -25.21 -22.22 11.23
N LEU A 784 -24.35 -21.77 12.16
CA LEU A 784 -23.04 -22.35 12.42
C LEU A 784 -23.10 -23.62 13.30
N GLY A 785 -24.31 -24.11 13.62
CA GLY A 785 -24.51 -25.29 14.46
C GLY A 785 -24.32 -25.04 15.96
N LEU A 786 -24.18 -23.78 16.37
CA LEU A 786 -24.06 -23.40 17.78
C LEU A 786 -25.40 -23.51 18.52
N PRO A 787 -25.40 -23.86 19.82
CA PRO A 787 -26.61 -23.85 20.64
C PRO A 787 -27.24 -22.45 20.72
N ALA A 788 -28.57 -22.36 20.70
CA ALA A 788 -29.31 -21.07 20.70
C ALA A 788 -29.03 -20.13 21.90
N LYS A 789 -28.43 -20.67 22.97
CA LYS A 789 -27.95 -19.90 24.13
C LYS A 789 -26.70 -19.07 23.84
N VAL A 790 -25.91 -19.43 22.84
CA VAL A 790 -24.74 -18.67 22.40
C VAL A 790 -25.25 -17.47 21.62
N LYS A 791 -24.98 -16.27 22.13
CA LYS A 791 -25.43 -15.01 21.52
C LYS A 791 -24.32 -14.24 20.81
N LYS A 792 -23.06 -14.63 21.06
CA LYS A 792 -21.88 -13.96 20.55
C LYS A 792 -20.69 -14.93 20.55
N ILE A 793 -19.83 -14.78 19.56
CA ILE A 793 -18.53 -15.47 19.44
C ILE A 793 -17.46 -14.41 19.62
N SER A 794 -16.38 -14.71 20.34
CA SER A 794 -15.27 -13.77 20.55
C SER A 794 -14.06 -14.04 19.63
N ALA A 795 -13.95 -15.23 19.05
CA ALA A 795 -12.99 -15.54 18.01
C ALA A 795 -13.42 -16.80 17.26
N ALA A 796 -12.96 -16.97 16.02
CA ALA A 796 -13.16 -18.19 15.26
C ALA A 796 -11.88 -18.54 14.51
N VAL A 797 -11.61 -19.82 14.29
CA VAL A 797 -10.50 -20.26 13.46
C VAL A 797 -10.81 -21.60 12.81
N PHE A 798 -10.58 -21.70 11.51
CA PHE A 798 -10.61 -22.98 10.80
C PHE A 798 -9.25 -23.66 10.87
N ASN A 799 -9.24 -24.94 11.20
CA ASN A 799 -8.05 -25.76 11.25
C ASN A 799 -8.04 -26.72 10.06
N LYS A 800 -7.30 -26.34 9.00
CA LYS A 800 -7.16 -27.10 7.75
C LYS A 800 -6.69 -28.55 7.99
N ASN A 801 -5.81 -28.78 8.96
CA ASN A 801 -5.27 -30.12 9.26
C ASN A 801 -6.32 -31.07 9.85
N THR A 802 -7.34 -30.54 10.52
CA THR A 802 -8.39 -31.34 11.17
C THR A 802 -9.73 -31.28 10.45
N GLY A 803 -9.92 -30.32 9.54
CA GLY A 803 -11.21 -30.03 8.91
C GLY A 803 -12.25 -29.50 9.92
N LYS A 804 -11.81 -28.81 10.96
CA LYS A 804 -12.67 -28.33 12.05
C LYS A 804 -12.60 -26.83 12.20
N THR A 805 -13.75 -26.21 12.45
CA THR A 805 -13.85 -24.80 12.85
C THR A 805 -14.02 -24.72 14.36
N LEU A 806 -13.16 -23.95 15.02
CA LEU A 806 -13.23 -23.71 16.45
C LEU A 806 -13.86 -22.35 16.70
N TYR A 807 -14.91 -22.31 17.52
CA TYR A 807 -15.59 -21.08 17.92
C TYR A 807 -15.34 -20.82 19.40
N PHE A 808 -14.71 -19.70 19.72
CA PHE A 808 -14.42 -19.28 21.08
C PHE A 808 -15.58 -18.44 21.63
N VAL A 809 -16.07 -18.82 22.81
CA VAL A 809 -17.17 -18.18 23.51
C VAL A 809 -16.77 -18.04 24.97
N ASP A 810 -16.41 -16.81 25.34
CA ASP A 810 -15.84 -16.49 26.66
C ASP A 810 -14.60 -17.34 26.96
N ASN A 811 -14.61 -18.11 28.04
CA ASN A 811 -13.50 -18.96 28.46
C ASN A 811 -13.62 -20.40 27.93
N ASN A 812 -14.57 -20.64 27.02
CA ASN A 812 -14.81 -21.93 26.41
C ASN A 812 -14.64 -21.87 24.91
N PHE A 813 -14.49 -23.03 24.29
CA PHE A 813 -14.56 -23.16 22.85
C PHE A 813 -15.45 -24.33 22.44
N TYR A 814 -16.02 -24.22 21.25
CA TYR A 814 -16.77 -25.25 20.54
C TYR A 814 -15.95 -25.75 19.36
N SER A 815 -16.15 -27.00 18.97
CA SER A 815 -15.52 -27.60 17.81
C SER A 815 -16.60 -28.07 16.84
N TYR A 816 -16.60 -27.53 15.64
CA TYR A 816 -17.51 -27.88 14.57
C TYR A 816 -16.77 -28.67 13.49
N ASP A 817 -17.26 -29.87 13.20
CA ASP A 817 -16.71 -30.72 12.15
C ASP A 817 -17.32 -30.30 10.81
N GLU A 818 -16.52 -29.65 9.95
CA GLU A 818 -16.97 -29.10 8.67
C GLU A 818 -17.36 -30.19 7.67
N ASN A 819 -16.85 -31.41 7.84
CA ASN A 819 -17.19 -32.54 6.98
C ASN A 819 -18.53 -33.16 7.39
N LYS A 820 -18.75 -33.33 8.68
CA LYS A 820 -20.02 -33.87 9.22
C LYS A 820 -21.13 -32.82 9.35
N LYS A 821 -20.78 -31.55 9.14
CA LYS A 821 -21.66 -30.39 9.35
C LYS A 821 -22.36 -30.41 10.71
N LYS A 822 -21.62 -30.78 11.76
CA LYS A 822 -22.15 -30.94 13.12
C LYS A 822 -21.10 -30.57 14.18
N MET A 823 -21.57 -30.05 15.31
CA MET A 823 -20.74 -29.89 16.51
C MET A 823 -20.24 -31.23 17.02
N ASP A 824 -18.96 -31.29 17.38
CA ASP A 824 -18.36 -32.43 18.05
C ASP A 824 -19.02 -32.69 19.41
N THR A 825 -19.07 -33.96 19.81
CA THR A 825 -19.59 -34.35 21.12
C THR A 825 -18.63 -33.93 22.24
N GLY A 826 -19.18 -33.61 23.41
CA GLY A 826 -18.39 -33.20 24.58
C GLY A 826 -17.89 -31.74 24.56
N TYR A 827 -18.51 -30.89 23.73
CA TYR A 827 -18.30 -29.43 23.70
C TYR A 827 -19.51 -28.68 24.26
N PRO A 828 -19.32 -27.48 24.84
CA PRO A 828 -18.07 -26.70 24.91
C PRO A 828 -17.04 -27.29 25.88
N LYS A 829 -15.76 -26.96 25.66
CA LYS A 829 -14.67 -27.25 26.60
C LYS A 829 -13.99 -25.95 27.06
N PRO A 830 -13.42 -25.90 28.27
CA PRO A 830 -12.57 -24.79 28.69
C PRO A 830 -11.39 -24.62 27.72
N VAL A 831 -11.04 -23.36 27.40
CA VAL A 831 -9.90 -23.05 26.52
C VAL A 831 -8.60 -23.64 27.08
N GLU A 832 -8.35 -23.48 28.38
CA GLU A 832 -7.15 -24.01 29.06
C GLU A 832 -7.02 -25.54 28.95
N GLN A 833 -8.14 -26.26 28.84
CA GLN A 833 -8.13 -27.71 28.64
C GLN A 833 -7.76 -28.08 27.19
N GLY A 834 -8.22 -27.30 26.21
CA GLY A 834 -7.92 -27.52 24.79
C GLY A 834 -6.55 -27.00 24.36
N PHE A 835 -6.11 -25.92 25.02
CA PHE A 835 -4.91 -25.15 24.71
C PHE A 835 -4.11 -24.87 26.00
N PRO A 836 -3.43 -25.89 26.57
CA PRO A 836 -2.67 -25.72 27.79
C PRO A 836 -1.59 -24.63 27.64
N GLY A 837 -1.53 -23.72 28.63
CA GLY A 837 -0.60 -22.59 28.65
C GLY A 837 -1.17 -21.30 28.03
N VAL A 838 -2.32 -21.36 27.36
CA VAL A 838 -3.05 -20.17 26.92
C VAL A 838 -3.91 -19.68 28.07
N THR A 839 -3.79 -18.40 28.41
CA THR A 839 -4.52 -17.78 29.53
C THR A 839 -5.37 -16.62 29.02
N GLY A 840 -6.42 -16.30 29.77
CA GLY A 840 -7.34 -15.21 29.42
C GLY A 840 -8.40 -15.58 28.37
N LYS A 841 -9.20 -14.57 27.98
CA LYS A 841 -10.27 -14.71 26.98
C LYS A 841 -9.69 -14.55 25.58
N ILE A 842 -10.08 -15.41 24.65
CA ILE A 842 -9.64 -15.31 23.26
C ILE A 842 -10.48 -14.27 22.51
N THR A 843 -9.83 -13.23 21.99
CA THR A 843 -10.45 -12.09 21.27
C THR A 843 -10.24 -12.15 19.77
N ALA A 844 -9.26 -12.92 19.29
CA ALA A 844 -9.08 -13.22 17.89
C ALA A 844 -8.25 -14.51 17.73
N ALA A 845 -8.35 -15.17 16.59
CA ALA A 845 -7.58 -16.36 16.30
C ALA A 845 -7.40 -16.55 14.80
N PHE A 846 -6.24 -17.03 14.38
CA PHE A 846 -6.03 -17.48 13.00
C PHE A 846 -4.95 -18.56 12.92
N GLN A 847 -4.84 -19.22 11.77
CA GLN A 847 -3.75 -20.15 11.50
C GLN A 847 -2.78 -19.58 10.48
N ASN A 848 -1.49 -19.78 10.72
CA ASN A 848 -0.44 -19.40 9.78
C ASN A 848 0.78 -20.32 9.95
N LYS A 849 1.35 -20.77 8.82
CA LYS A 849 2.52 -21.69 8.77
C LYS A 849 2.40 -22.92 9.69
N GLY A 850 1.19 -23.47 9.84
CA GLY A 850 0.90 -24.65 10.66
C GLY A 850 0.72 -24.39 12.16
N PHE A 851 0.86 -23.14 12.62
CA PHE A 851 0.61 -22.72 13.99
C PHE A 851 -0.75 -22.05 14.13
N THR A 852 -1.35 -22.15 15.31
CA THR A 852 -2.56 -21.39 15.66
C THR A 852 -2.13 -20.23 16.53
N TYR A 853 -2.42 -19.01 16.08
CA TYR A 853 -2.17 -17.79 16.86
C TYR A 853 -3.46 -17.42 17.57
N LEU A 854 -3.40 -17.37 18.90
CA LEU A 854 -4.54 -17.07 19.77
C LEU A 854 -4.29 -15.75 20.48
N PHE A 855 -5.16 -14.77 20.26
CA PHE A 855 -5.04 -13.43 20.84
C PHE A 855 -5.84 -13.38 22.14
N SER A 856 -5.22 -12.95 23.22
CA SER A 856 -5.88 -12.63 24.47
C SER A 856 -5.48 -11.25 24.96
N GLY A 857 -6.38 -10.28 24.77
CA GLY A 857 -6.05 -8.88 24.99
C GLY A 857 -4.91 -8.46 24.04
N THR A 858 -3.82 -7.96 24.61
CA THR A 858 -2.63 -7.53 23.87
C THR A 858 -1.60 -8.65 23.65
N HIS A 859 -1.83 -9.85 24.17
CA HIS A 859 -0.90 -10.98 24.02
C HIS A 859 -1.33 -11.91 22.88
N ILE A 860 -0.35 -12.43 22.15
CA ILE A 860 -0.53 -13.43 21.11
C ILE A 860 0.19 -14.71 21.53
N PHE A 861 -0.54 -15.83 21.63
CA PHE A 861 0.04 -17.14 21.87
C PHE A 861 0.22 -17.88 20.55
N GLU A 862 1.48 -18.14 20.18
CA GLU A 862 1.80 -19.03 19.07
C GLU A 862 1.72 -20.48 19.57
N TYR A 863 0.67 -21.20 19.15
CA TYR A 863 0.36 -22.53 19.63
C TYR A 863 0.63 -23.60 18.56
N SER A 864 1.38 -24.63 18.96
CA SER A 864 1.63 -25.80 18.13
C SER A 864 0.56 -26.86 18.35
N THR A 865 -0.27 -27.10 17.33
CA THR A 865 -1.32 -28.12 17.37
C THR A 865 -0.75 -29.54 17.49
N SER A 866 0.45 -29.80 16.96
CA SER A 866 1.11 -31.11 17.00
C SER A 866 1.65 -31.45 18.39
N THR A 867 2.34 -30.50 19.03
CA THR A 867 2.94 -30.70 20.36
C THR A 867 1.99 -30.35 21.50
N LYS A 868 0.88 -29.68 21.20
CA LYS A 868 -0.10 -29.14 22.16
C LYS A 868 0.52 -28.21 23.20
N LYS A 869 1.40 -27.34 22.75
CA LYS A 869 2.14 -26.39 23.60
C LYS A 869 2.15 -24.99 22.97
N VAL A 870 2.14 -23.99 23.84
CA VAL A 870 2.56 -22.62 23.50
C VAL A 870 4.07 -22.64 23.24
N LEU A 871 4.47 -22.16 22.07
CA LEU A 871 5.87 -22.04 21.69
C LEU A 871 6.44 -20.68 22.09
N ARG A 872 5.67 -19.62 21.82
CA ARG A 872 6.02 -18.23 22.12
C ARG A 872 4.79 -17.47 22.57
N THR A 873 5.00 -16.49 23.44
CA THR A 873 4.05 -15.41 23.72
C THR A 873 4.64 -14.16 23.11
N LEU A 874 3.86 -13.50 22.24
CA LEU A 874 4.25 -12.34 21.44
C LEU A 874 3.34 -11.16 21.80
N ASP A 875 3.78 -9.95 21.52
CA ASP A 875 2.98 -8.74 21.67
C ASP A 875 2.06 -8.51 20.46
N ASN A 876 0.99 -7.75 20.66
CA ASN A 876 0.00 -7.41 19.63
C ASN A 876 0.59 -6.74 18.38
N THR A 877 1.76 -6.09 18.49
CA THR A 877 2.47 -5.44 17.38
C THR A 877 3.31 -6.40 16.54
N TYR A 878 3.49 -7.66 16.96
CA TYR A 878 4.39 -8.63 16.29
C TYR A 878 4.15 -8.76 14.79
N PHE A 879 2.88 -8.70 14.35
CA PHE A 879 2.56 -8.77 12.93
C PHE A 879 2.69 -7.42 12.20
N PHE A 880 2.58 -6.30 12.90
CA PHE A 880 2.58 -4.95 12.32
C PHE A 880 3.96 -4.30 12.21
N LYS A 881 5.04 -4.95 12.68
CA LYS A 881 6.44 -4.47 12.63
C LYS A 881 6.65 -3.06 13.20
N CYS A 882 5.89 -2.75 14.24
CA CYS A 882 6.26 -1.78 15.25
C CYS A 882 7.26 -2.43 16.24
#